data_AF-A0ABD3JV02-F1
#
_entry.id   AF-A0ABD3JV02-F1
#
_cell.length_a   1.000
_cell.length_b   1.000
_cell.length_c   1.000
_cell.angle_alpha   90.00
_cell.angle_beta   90.00
_cell.angle_gamma   90.00
#
_symmetry.space_group_name_H-M   'P 1'
#
loop_
_entity.id
_entity.type
_entity.pdbx_description
1 polymer ?
#
loop_
_entity_poly.entity_id
_entity_poly.type
_entity_poly.pdbx_seq_one_letter_code
_entity_poly.pdbx_strand_id
1 'polypeptide(L)'
;MSSAVSTEPLLHRSFREISRPRFRSSTLRPSPPPASLSCAPKSPSFRHARRRCASGSGPRRGGWGGSGGGAALLRARASSSGAAVVEALESADVLFQEAFPLQRTETAEGKIFVRLDQGKDGQNWQLTVGCTLAGKWILHWGISHVDDVGSEWDQPPAEMRPPGSIPIKDYAIETPLQKSSTSMDGDEVYEVNISIKSNSNIAAINFVLKDEESGSWYQHRGRDFKVPLMDSLQDDSNIVGSKRGFDLWPGALGQLSNILLKGEASDYKDKDASTDLEASKQEVRCLEGFYVEQPIVKVVSIRNSVNISVKICPKTAKTLVYLETDLPRDVIVHWGVCRDDSKKWEIPAAPYPPETEIFKNKALRTLLQPKEQGNGFWGSFALDEEFVGFLFVLKLKEEDVWLNCMGEDFYIPVSSTRSSSLLRQKESDSTETSGKTMETNTEVSSTEYTDDIINEIRNLVSDISSEKSRKTKTKEAQESILQEIEKLAAEAYSIFRSSLPTFSAEAVLEQEVLEPSPYICSATGTGFEILCQGFNWESNKSGRWYKELMEKASQLASLGFTVVWLPPPTDSVSPEGYMPRDLYNLNSRYGTIDELKDLVKKFHEVNIRVLGDVVLNHRCAQYQNQNGIWNIFGGRLNWDDRAVVADDPHFQGRGNKSSGDNFHAAPNIDHSQDFVRKDLKEWLHWLRREIGYDGWRLDFVRGFWGGYVKDYLDASEPYFAVGEYWDSLSYTYGEMDHNQDAHRQRIIDWINATNGTAGAFDVTTKGILHAALERCEYWRLSDQKGKPPGVVGWWPSRAATFIENHDTGSTQGHWRFPSGKEMQGYAYILTHPGTPAVFYDHIFSHYQSEIGSLISIRNRNKIHCRSTIKITKAERDVYAAIIDDKVAMKIGPGYYEPQSGPQNWSPVLEGRDYKVWETS
;
A
#
# COMPACT_ATOMS: atom_id res chain seq x y z
N MET A 1 17.27 48.21 30.16
CA MET A 1 18.50 48.60 30.87
C MET A 1 18.54 47.88 32.21
N SER A 2 19.71 47.85 32.86
CA SER A 2 20.04 47.00 34.02
C SER A 2 20.30 45.53 33.69
N SER A 3 21.30 44.99 34.38
CA SER A 3 21.99 43.71 34.14
C SER A 3 21.44 42.54 34.95
N ALA A 4 21.69 41.34 34.42
CA ALA A 4 21.97 40.05 35.05
C ALA A 4 22.00 39.91 36.59
N VAL A 5 21.59 38.73 37.09
CA VAL A 5 22.51 37.65 37.56
C VAL A 5 21.71 36.35 37.79
N SER A 6 22.39 35.18 37.75
CA SER A 6 21.81 33.84 37.93
C SER A 6 21.76 33.38 39.40
N THR A 7 20.74 32.59 39.77
CA THR A 7 20.82 31.57 40.83
C THR A 7 19.89 30.37 40.56
N GLU A 8 20.48 29.21 40.31
CA GLU A 8 19.94 27.88 40.64
C GLU A 8 20.16 27.56 42.15
N PRO A 9 19.73 26.40 42.71
CA PRO A 9 18.62 25.50 42.36
C PRO A 9 17.79 25.10 43.63
N LEU A 10 17.11 23.94 43.58
CA LEU A 10 16.73 22.98 44.65
C LEU A 10 15.23 22.73 44.93
N LEU A 11 14.78 21.57 44.44
CA LEU A 11 14.11 20.51 45.21
C LEU A 11 13.41 20.88 46.53
N HIS A 12 12.07 20.69 46.59
CA HIS A 12 11.57 19.55 47.36
C HIS A 12 10.16 19.06 46.96
N ARG A 13 9.89 17.78 47.24
CA ARG A 13 8.57 17.12 47.10
C ARG A 13 7.63 17.53 48.25
N SER A 14 6.33 17.68 47.99
CA SER A 14 5.30 16.65 48.29
C SER A 14 3.88 17.14 48.64
N PHE A 15 2.90 16.37 48.14
CA PHE A 15 1.60 16.00 48.75
C PHE A 15 0.54 17.04 49.20
N ARG A 16 -0.59 16.96 48.46
CA ARG A 16 -1.98 16.68 48.92
C ARG A 16 -2.95 17.79 49.35
N GLU A 17 -4.19 17.51 48.92
CA GLU A 17 -5.49 17.68 49.60
C GLU A 17 -6.32 18.97 49.44
N ILE A 18 -7.32 18.84 48.56
CA ILE A 18 -8.76 19.06 48.81
C ILE A 18 -9.16 20.38 49.50
N SER A 19 -9.72 21.31 48.71
CA SER A 19 -11.07 21.85 49.00
C SER A 19 -11.67 22.72 47.86
N ARG A 20 -12.73 22.19 47.24
CA ARG A 20 -13.90 22.97 46.75
C ARG A 20 -15.04 22.78 47.79
N PRO A 21 -16.25 23.37 47.69
CA PRO A 21 -16.75 24.48 46.84
C PRO A 21 -17.52 25.60 47.64
N ARG A 22 -17.93 26.67 46.94
CA ARG A 22 -19.23 27.40 47.06
C ARG A 22 -19.31 28.39 45.88
N PHE A 23 -20.28 28.47 44.94
CA PHE A 23 -21.73 28.20 44.86
C PHE A 23 -22.67 29.31 45.40
N ARG A 24 -23.14 30.19 44.48
CA ARG A 24 -24.49 30.82 44.32
C ARG A 24 -24.35 31.99 43.30
N SER A 25 -25.18 32.30 42.29
CA SER A 25 -26.52 31.90 41.76
C SER A 25 -27.66 32.94 41.94
N SER A 26 -28.01 33.67 40.88
CA SER A 26 -29.33 34.30 40.60
C SER A 26 -29.27 35.06 39.25
N THR A 27 -29.75 34.52 38.12
CA THR A 27 -31.15 34.54 37.59
C THR A 27 -31.70 35.92 37.17
N LEU A 28 -32.12 36.05 35.90
CA LEU A 28 -33.51 36.40 35.51
C LEU A 28 -33.77 36.19 34.00
N ARG A 29 -35.06 36.03 33.64
CA ARG A 29 -35.60 35.98 32.26
C ARG A 29 -36.42 37.26 31.97
N PRO A 30 -36.85 37.48 30.72
CA PRO A 30 -38.30 37.37 30.45
C PRO A 30 -38.66 36.50 29.22
N SER A 31 -39.93 36.48 28.80
CA SER A 31 -40.53 35.61 27.77
C SER A 31 -41.78 36.32 27.13
N PRO A 32 -42.49 35.77 26.12
CA PRO A 32 -43.20 36.51 25.02
C PRO A 32 -44.75 36.56 25.23
N PRO A 33 -45.67 36.64 24.22
CA PRO A 33 -45.64 37.02 22.78
C PRO A 33 -46.65 38.17 22.44
N PRO A 34 -47.20 38.30 21.20
CA PRO A 34 -48.42 37.57 20.79
C PRO A 34 -48.49 37.14 19.30
N ALA A 35 -49.63 36.53 18.90
CA ALA A 35 -49.95 36.01 17.55
C ALA A 35 -50.87 36.98 16.74
N SER A 36 -51.56 36.71 15.63
CA SER A 36 -52.11 35.46 15.02
C SER A 36 -52.67 35.70 13.59
N LEU A 37 -53.25 34.64 12.98
CA LEU A 37 -54.09 34.58 11.74
C LEU A 37 -53.32 34.55 10.40
N SER A 38 -53.79 33.97 9.28
CA SER A 38 -54.46 32.68 8.96
C SER A 38 -55.25 32.84 7.63
N CYS A 39 -55.03 31.98 6.63
CA CYS A 39 -56.08 31.42 5.73
C CYS A 39 -55.49 30.64 4.54
N ALA A 40 -56.07 29.47 4.24
CA ALA A 40 -56.16 28.95 2.87
C ALA A 40 -57.50 29.43 2.26
N PRO A 41 -57.75 29.30 0.92
CA PRO A 41 -58.28 28.02 0.44
C PRO A 41 -58.12 27.65 -1.06
N LYS A 42 -58.44 26.39 -1.36
CA LYS A 42 -59.07 25.85 -2.60
C LYS A 42 -58.25 25.71 -3.90
N SER A 43 -58.56 24.59 -4.58
CA SER A 43 -58.24 24.25 -5.97
C SER A 43 -59.31 24.79 -6.93
N PRO A 44 -59.12 24.58 -8.26
CA PRO A 44 -60.12 23.78 -8.97
C PRO A 44 -59.54 22.72 -9.91
N SER A 45 -60.40 21.84 -10.44
CA SER A 45 -60.06 20.69 -11.29
C SER A 45 -60.80 20.69 -12.63
N PHE A 46 -60.14 20.32 -13.73
CA PHE A 46 -60.74 19.69 -14.93
C PHE A 46 -59.72 18.69 -15.51
N ARG A 47 -60.00 17.42 -15.87
CA ARG A 47 -61.12 16.72 -16.57
C ARG A 47 -61.18 16.94 -18.09
N HIS A 48 -60.47 16.09 -18.85
CA HIS A 48 -61.01 15.02 -19.74
C HIS A 48 -59.82 14.29 -20.42
N ALA A 49 -59.69 12.96 -20.59
CA ALA A 49 -60.57 11.79 -20.65
C ALA A 49 -61.13 11.43 -22.05
N ARG A 50 -60.69 10.27 -22.62
CA ARG A 50 -61.55 9.20 -23.20
C ARG A 50 -60.80 8.03 -23.90
N ARG A 51 -61.09 6.80 -23.44
CA ARG A 51 -61.47 5.58 -24.23
C ARG A 51 -60.35 4.84 -25.04
N ARG A 52 -60.46 3.52 -25.35
CA ARG A 52 -61.55 2.50 -25.16
C ARG A 52 -61.05 1.03 -25.21
N CYS A 53 -61.76 0.11 -24.53
CA CYS A 53 -61.86 -1.37 -24.73
C CYS A 53 -60.55 -2.22 -24.61
N ALA A 54 -60.49 -3.42 -24.00
CA ALA A 54 -61.36 -4.63 -23.97
C ALA A 54 -61.34 -5.42 -25.31
N SER A 55 -61.22 -6.75 -25.39
CA SER A 55 -61.33 -7.90 -24.43
C SER A 55 -60.38 -9.06 -24.88
N GLY A 56 -60.21 -10.23 -24.26
CA GLY A 56 -60.70 -10.87 -23.01
C GLY A 56 -60.57 -12.42 -23.09
N SER A 57 -60.57 -13.12 -21.94
CA SER A 57 -60.71 -14.60 -21.73
C SER A 57 -59.74 -15.61 -22.39
N GLY A 58 -59.23 -16.59 -21.61
CA GLY A 58 -58.64 -17.87 -22.09
C GLY A 58 -59.71 -18.95 -22.35
N PRO A 59 -59.45 -20.29 -22.22
CA PRO A 59 -58.44 -20.92 -21.33
C PRO A 59 -57.80 -22.30 -21.73
N ARG A 60 -56.83 -22.75 -20.92
CA ARG A 60 -56.54 -24.15 -20.45
C ARG A 60 -56.06 -25.30 -21.38
N ARG A 61 -55.08 -26.04 -20.81
CA ARG A 61 -54.80 -27.51 -20.80
C ARG A 61 -53.96 -28.19 -21.90
N GLY A 62 -52.90 -28.89 -21.42
CA GLY A 62 -52.33 -30.13 -22.00
C GLY A 62 -50.96 -29.97 -22.67
N GLY A 63 -49.97 -30.87 -22.53
CA GLY A 63 -49.84 -32.00 -21.57
C GLY A 63 -49.08 -33.20 -22.15
N TRP A 64 -47.91 -33.56 -21.56
CA TRP A 64 -47.00 -34.66 -21.98
C TRP A 64 -46.37 -34.42 -23.37
N GLY A 65 -45.31 -35.11 -23.80
CA GLY A 65 -44.45 -36.14 -23.18
C GLY A 65 -43.18 -36.36 -24.02
N GLY A 66 -42.15 -37.02 -23.47
CA GLY A 66 -40.80 -37.02 -24.05
C GLY A 66 -40.43 -38.16 -25.01
N SER A 67 -39.28 -37.95 -25.67
CA SER A 67 -38.38 -38.94 -26.31
C SER A 67 -38.82 -39.67 -27.59
N GLY A 68 -37.82 -40.01 -28.41
CA GLY A 68 -37.95 -40.83 -29.63
C GLY A 68 -37.22 -40.23 -30.85
N GLY A 69 -36.11 -40.83 -31.26
CA GLY A 69 -35.37 -40.44 -32.47
C GLY A 69 -35.62 -41.37 -33.67
N GLY A 70 -35.28 -40.92 -34.87
CA GLY A 70 -35.34 -41.73 -36.08
C GLY A 70 -35.08 -40.92 -37.36
N ALA A 71 -34.14 -41.37 -38.19
CA ALA A 71 -33.92 -40.87 -39.55
C ALA A 71 -34.84 -41.65 -40.54
N ALA A 72 -34.91 -41.39 -41.86
CA ALA A 72 -34.02 -40.61 -42.72
C ALA A 72 -34.65 -40.31 -44.11
N LEU A 73 -34.10 -39.31 -44.83
CA LEU A 73 -34.09 -39.16 -46.31
C LEU A 73 -35.47 -38.92 -46.99
N LEU A 74 -35.61 -38.33 -48.20
CA LEU A 74 -34.65 -37.90 -49.24
C LEU A 74 -35.25 -36.80 -50.18
N ARG A 75 -34.37 -36.14 -50.96
CA ARG A 75 -34.58 -35.28 -52.16
C ARG A 75 -35.01 -33.81 -51.92
N ALA A 76 -34.45 -32.82 -52.64
CA ALA A 76 -33.23 -32.83 -53.44
C ALA A 76 -32.61 -31.42 -53.61
N ARG A 77 -31.27 -31.40 -53.68
CA ARG A 77 -30.36 -30.26 -53.89
C ARG A 77 -30.68 -29.35 -55.08
N ALA A 78 -30.43 -28.06 -54.90
CA ALA A 78 -29.52 -27.31 -55.77
C ALA A 78 -28.33 -26.83 -54.90
N SER A 79 -27.12 -26.65 -55.46
CA SER A 79 -25.91 -26.52 -54.62
C SER A 79 -24.73 -25.78 -55.24
N SER A 80 -24.33 -24.67 -54.61
CA SER A 80 -23.00 -24.05 -54.65
C SER A 80 -22.91 -23.01 -53.50
N SER A 81 -21.76 -22.74 -52.88
CA SER A 81 -20.48 -23.48 -52.83
C SER A 81 -19.68 -23.05 -51.59
N GLY A 82 -20.17 -23.37 -50.39
CA GLY A 82 -19.55 -22.99 -49.11
C GLY A 82 -18.31 -23.79 -48.69
N ALA A 83 -17.59 -24.41 -49.64
CA ALA A 83 -16.47 -25.32 -49.39
C ALA A 83 -15.27 -24.95 -50.27
N ALA A 84 -14.89 -23.67 -50.26
CA ALA A 84 -13.85 -23.12 -51.15
C ALA A 84 -13.03 -21.98 -50.49
N VAL A 85 -12.82 -22.06 -49.16
CA VAL A 85 -11.99 -21.09 -48.39
C VAL A 85 -10.91 -21.80 -47.54
N VAL A 86 -10.93 -23.14 -47.46
CA VAL A 86 -9.94 -23.94 -46.70
C VAL A 86 -8.75 -24.37 -47.57
N GLU A 87 -8.87 -24.36 -48.90
CA GLU A 87 -7.80 -24.71 -49.86
C GLU A 87 -7.43 -23.50 -50.74
N ALA A 88 -6.82 -22.47 -50.13
CA ALA A 88 -6.29 -21.30 -50.86
C ALA A 88 -5.20 -20.53 -50.07
N LEU A 89 -4.33 -21.24 -49.33
CA LEU A 89 -3.39 -20.65 -48.36
C LEU A 89 -1.92 -21.09 -48.51
N GLU A 90 -1.54 -21.55 -49.70
CA GLU A 90 -0.15 -21.68 -50.12
C GLU A 90 0.27 -20.42 -50.89
N SER A 91 1.42 -19.81 -50.54
CA SER A 91 1.95 -18.51 -51.03
C SER A 91 1.34 -17.20 -50.46
N ALA A 92 1.11 -17.15 -49.14
CA ALA A 92 1.03 -15.88 -48.40
C ALA A 92 2.30 -15.70 -47.54
N ASP A 93 3.08 -14.66 -47.81
CA ASP A 93 4.31 -14.39 -47.06
C ASP A 93 4.01 -14.03 -45.60
N VAL A 94 4.69 -14.74 -44.68
CA VAL A 94 4.62 -14.48 -43.23
C VAL A 94 5.63 -13.39 -42.91
N LEU A 95 5.15 -12.19 -42.56
CA LEU A 95 6.00 -11.07 -42.17
C LEU A 95 6.60 -11.24 -40.78
N PHE A 96 5.83 -11.84 -39.88
CA PHE A 96 6.14 -11.94 -38.45
C PHE A 96 5.41 -13.15 -37.86
N GLN A 97 6.09 -13.89 -36.98
CA GLN A 97 5.48 -14.91 -36.15
C GLN A 97 6.25 -15.02 -34.83
N GLU A 98 5.58 -14.80 -33.70
CA GLU A 98 6.20 -14.83 -32.37
C GLU A 98 5.23 -15.42 -31.33
N ALA A 99 5.80 -16.06 -30.30
CA ALA A 99 5.09 -16.71 -29.22
C ALA A 99 5.44 -16.03 -27.89
N PHE A 100 4.55 -15.16 -27.42
CA PHE A 100 4.75 -14.40 -26.18
C PHE A 100 4.31 -15.22 -24.96
N PRO A 101 5.15 -15.37 -23.93
CA PRO A 101 4.75 -16.04 -22.69
C PRO A 101 3.84 -15.13 -21.86
N LEU A 102 2.75 -15.70 -21.35
CA LEU A 102 1.90 -15.09 -20.33
C LEU A 102 2.20 -15.75 -18.98
N GLN A 103 2.32 -14.96 -17.92
CA GLN A 103 2.30 -15.49 -16.55
C GLN A 103 0.97 -15.14 -15.90
N ARG A 104 0.26 -16.16 -15.42
CA ARG A 104 -1.03 -16.09 -14.74
C ARG A 104 -0.91 -16.77 -13.39
N THR A 105 -1.74 -16.38 -12.42
CA THR A 105 -1.87 -17.08 -11.14
C THR A 105 -3.14 -17.93 -11.10
N GLU A 106 -3.01 -19.17 -10.66
CA GLU A 106 -4.15 -20.01 -10.24
C GLU A 106 -4.07 -20.34 -8.75
N THR A 107 -5.14 -20.92 -8.24
CA THR A 107 -5.35 -21.19 -6.81
C THR A 107 -5.39 -22.70 -6.60
N ALA A 108 -4.40 -23.25 -5.89
CA ALA A 108 -4.29 -24.69 -5.59
C ALA A 108 -4.69 -24.97 -4.13
N GLU A 109 -5.64 -25.88 -3.94
CA GLU A 109 -6.09 -26.32 -2.62
C GLU A 109 -5.28 -27.55 -2.14
N GLY A 110 -4.97 -27.58 -0.84
CA GLY A 110 -4.27 -28.71 -0.22
C GLY A 110 -4.33 -28.62 1.30
N LYS A 111 -3.40 -29.29 1.99
CA LYS A 111 -3.44 -29.42 3.46
C LYS A 111 -2.07 -29.25 4.10
N ILE A 112 -2.05 -28.61 5.27
CA ILE A 112 -1.03 -28.82 6.29
C ILE A 112 -1.51 -29.96 7.19
N PHE A 113 -0.62 -30.84 7.63
CA PHE A 113 -0.91 -31.85 8.65
C PHE A 113 0.12 -31.85 9.78
N VAL A 114 -0.35 -32.24 10.97
CA VAL A 114 0.44 -32.38 12.19
C VAL A 114 0.12 -33.74 12.80
N ARG A 115 1.14 -34.56 13.05
CA ARG A 115 1.02 -35.87 13.68
C ARG A 115 1.98 -35.97 14.86
N LEU A 116 1.48 -36.37 16.03
CA LEU A 116 2.30 -36.68 17.20
C LEU A 116 2.18 -38.16 17.52
N ASP A 117 3.24 -38.92 17.25
CA ASP A 117 3.32 -40.36 17.48
C ASP A 117 4.22 -40.69 18.69
N GLN A 118 3.90 -41.75 19.45
CA GLN A 118 4.83 -42.26 20.45
C GLN A 118 5.97 -43.02 19.76
N GLY A 119 7.22 -42.68 20.08
CA GLY A 119 8.41 -43.30 19.52
C GLY A 119 8.55 -44.77 19.93
N LYS A 120 9.24 -45.56 19.09
CA LYS A 120 9.35 -47.03 19.20
C LYS A 120 9.92 -47.54 20.53
N ASP A 121 10.68 -46.70 21.24
CA ASP A 121 11.30 -47.00 22.53
C ASP A 121 10.44 -46.60 23.73
N GLY A 122 9.24 -46.07 23.51
CA GLY A 122 8.27 -45.64 24.53
C GLY A 122 8.62 -44.36 25.30
N GLN A 123 9.90 -43.98 25.37
CA GLN A 123 10.41 -42.83 26.16
C GLN A 123 10.48 -41.49 25.39
N ASN A 124 10.32 -41.52 24.07
CA ASN A 124 10.37 -40.34 23.20
C ASN A 124 9.07 -40.20 22.40
N TRP A 125 8.77 -38.99 21.94
CA TRP A 125 7.69 -38.67 21.02
C TRP A 125 8.26 -38.19 19.68
N GLN A 126 7.52 -38.41 18.60
CA GLN A 126 7.89 -37.96 17.25
C GLN A 126 6.77 -37.05 16.72
N LEU A 127 7.11 -35.78 16.49
CA LEU A 127 6.23 -34.82 15.83
C LEU A 127 6.58 -34.76 14.35
N THR A 128 5.63 -35.13 13.49
CA THR A 128 5.69 -34.89 12.04
C THR A 128 4.86 -33.65 11.72
N VAL A 129 5.44 -32.69 11.01
CA VAL A 129 4.72 -31.57 10.39
C VAL A 129 4.93 -31.63 8.88
N GLY A 130 3.86 -31.51 8.10
CA GLY A 130 3.94 -31.63 6.65
C GLY A 130 2.87 -30.87 5.87
N CYS A 131 3.04 -30.86 4.55
CA CYS A 131 2.21 -30.17 3.57
C CYS A 131 2.00 -31.06 2.33
N THR A 132 0.79 -31.06 1.76
CA THR A 132 0.42 -31.84 0.55
C THR A 132 0.51 -31.02 -0.75
N LEU A 133 1.03 -29.80 -0.72
CA LEU A 133 1.18 -28.94 -1.88
C LEU A 133 2.64 -28.92 -2.36
N ALA A 134 2.84 -28.91 -3.67
CA ALA A 134 4.17 -28.74 -4.24
C ALA A 134 4.76 -27.37 -3.87
N GLY A 135 6.02 -27.38 -3.40
CA GLY A 135 6.76 -26.17 -3.10
C GLY A 135 7.97 -26.40 -2.20
N LYS A 136 8.71 -25.33 -1.95
CA LYS A 136 9.82 -25.31 -0.99
C LYS A 136 9.33 -24.86 0.38
N TRP A 137 8.86 -25.82 1.16
CA TRP A 137 8.31 -25.56 2.48
C TRP A 137 9.40 -25.47 3.55
N ILE A 138 9.36 -24.40 4.33
CA ILE A 138 10.20 -24.16 5.51
C ILE A 138 9.29 -24.14 6.74
N LEU A 139 9.62 -24.94 7.75
CA LEU A 139 9.05 -24.83 9.09
C LEU A 139 9.82 -23.74 9.85
N HIS A 140 9.16 -22.65 10.20
CA HIS A 140 9.72 -21.62 11.07
C HIS A 140 9.11 -21.81 12.47
N TRP A 141 9.93 -22.17 13.46
CA TRP A 141 9.43 -22.66 14.74
C TRP A 141 10.33 -22.37 15.94
N GLY A 142 9.70 -22.39 17.11
CA GLY A 142 10.31 -22.24 18.43
C GLY A 142 9.58 -23.08 19.49
N ILE A 143 10.00 -22.94 20.74
CA ILE A 143 9.41 -23.59 21.91
C ILE A 143 8.96 -22.58 22.96
N SER A 144 8.16 -23.03 23.91
CA SER A 144 7.88 -22.31 25.16
C SER A 144 8.07 -23.26 26.35
N HIS A 145 8.63 -22.76 27.45
CA HIS A 145 8.86 -23.48 28.69
C HIS A 145 7.65 -23.44 29.64
N VAL A 146 7.69 -24.26 30.69
CA VAL A 146 6.56 -24.47 31.63
C VAL A 146 6.24 -23.23 32.47
N ASP A 147 7.22 -22.37 32.71
CA ASP A 147 7.10 -21.15 33.53
C ASP A 147 6.91 -19.87 32.69
N ASP A 148 6.84 -19.97 31.36
CA ASP A 148 6.74 -18.80 30.46
C ASP A 148 5.33 -18.21 30.44
N VAL A 149 5.19 -17.01 31.01
CA VAL A 149 3.96 -16.20 30.97
C VAL A 149 4.13 -15.10 29.91
N GLY A 150 4.20 -15.52 28.64
CA GLY A 150 4.38 -14.63 27.48
C GLY A 150 4.09 -15.32 26.14
N SER A 151 4.16 -14.55 25.06
CA SER A 151 4.09 -15.07 23.67
C SER A 151 5.47 -15.13 22.99
N GLU A 152 6.55 -14.92 23.75
CA GLU A 152 7.92 -15.02 23.26
C GLU A 152 8.28 -16.50 23.04
N TRP A 153 9.21 -16.76 22.12
CA TRP A 153 9.65 -18.11 21.77
C TRP A 153 11.12 -18.26 22.15
N ASP A 154 11.50 -19.47 22.55
CA ASP A 154 12.90 -19.86 22.65
C ASP A 154 13.31 -20.75 21.47
N GLN A 155 14.59 -20.69 21.08
CA GLN A 155 15.12 -21.68 20.16
C GLN A 155 15.13 -23.08 20.79
N PRO A 156 14.62 -24.13 20.10
CA PRO A 156 14.69 -25.50 20.59
C PRO A 156 16.13 -25.96 20.89
N PRO A 157 16.36 -26.84 21.88
CA PRO A 157 17.67 -27.42 22.17
C PRO A 157 18.33 -28.04 20.95
N ALA A 158 19.67 -28.01 20.90
CA ALA A 158 20.42 -28.43 19.71
C ALA A 158 20.14 -29.87 19.27
N GLU A 159 19.87 -30.78 20.21
CA GLU A 159 19.49 -32.18 19.93
C GLU A 159 18.11 -32.37 19.28
N MET A 160 17.26 -31.34 19.30
CA MET A 160 15.88 -31.37 18.83
C MET A 160 15.76 -30.83 17.39
N ARG A 161 16.81 -30.16 16.88
CA ARG A 161 16.83 -29.49 15.58
C ARG A 161 17.10 -30.51 14.46
N PRO A 162 16.18 -30.72 13.49
CA PRO A 162 16.44 -31.62 12.37
C PRO A 162 17.57 -31.13 11.45
N PRO A 163 18.21 -32.02 10.66
CA PRO A 163 19.28 -31.64 9.74
C PRO A 163 18.86 -30.52 8.77
N GLY A 164 19.74 -29.53 8.59
CA GLY A 164 19.46 -28.35 7.77
C GLY A 164 18.75 -27.21 8.50
N SER A 165 18.49 -27.33 9.81
CA SER A 165 17.93 -26.23 10.61
C SER A 165 18.91 -25.05 10.75
N ILE A 166 18.43 -23.83 10.47
CA ILE A 166 19.18 -22.56 10.57
C ILE A 166 18.60 -21.73 11.72
N PRO A 167 19.42 -21.23 12.67
CA PRO A 167 18.94 -20.34 13.72
C PRO A 167 18.58 -18.95 13.16
N ILE A 168 17.39 -18.45 13.52
CA ILE A 168 16.91 -17.11 13.19
C ILE A 168 16.92 -16.28 14.47
N LYS A 169 17.85 -15.31 14.52
CA LYS A 169 18.15 -14.50 15.72
C LYS A 169 18.41 -15.42 16.94
N ASP A 170 17.73 -15.16 18.05
CA ASP A 170 17.80 -15.83 19.35
C ASP A 170 16.55 -16.65 19.70
N TYR A 171 15.39 -16.33 19.11
CA TYR A 171 14.07 -16.90 19.48
C TYR A 171 13.51 -18.02 18.58
N ALA A 172 14.01 -18.22 17.35
CA ALA A 172 13.43 -19.19 16.40
C ALA A 172 14.46 -19.94 15.57
N ILE A 173 14.05 -21.03 14.92
CA ILE A 173 14.81 -21.72 13.87
C ILE A 173 13.95 -21.94 12.61
N GLU A 174 14.59 -21.96 11.44
CA GLU A 174 13.99 -22.38 10.18
C GLU A 174 14.53 -23.76 9.77
N THR A 175 13.64 -24.73 9.53
CA THR A 175 13.97 -26.10 9.11
C THR A 175 13.26 -26.43 7.79
N PRO A 176 13.98 -26.83 6.72
CA PRO A 176 13.34 -27.21 5.46
C PRO A 176 12.61 -28.55 5.57
N LEU A 177 11.40 -28.62 5.01
CA LEU A 177 10.66 -29.88 4.84
C LEU A 177 11.27 -30.66 3.67
N GLN A 178 11.29 -31.98 3.80
CA GLN A 178 11.83 -32.89 2.80
C GLN A 178 10.69 -33.63 2.10
N LYS A 179 10.83 -33.87 0.79
CA LYS A 179 9.84 -34.61 0.00
C LYS A 179 9.83 -36.07 0.46
N SER A 180 8.69 -36.53 0.98
CA SER A 180 8.52 -37.89 1.48
C SER A 180 8.50 -38.89 0.33
N SER A 181 9.06 -40.08 0.56
CA SER A 181 9.10 -41.18 -0.42
C SER A 181 7.92 -42.16 -0.30
N THR A 182 6.97 -41.88 0.59
CA THR A 182 5.86 -42.79 0.93
C THR A 182 4.50 -42.08 1.01
N SER A 183 3.93 -41.71 -0.14
CA SER A 183 2.49 -41.47 -0.29
C SER A 183 1.84 -42.68 -0.96
N MET A 184 0.69 -43.14 -0.43
CA MET A 184 -0.02 -44.29 -1.02
C MET A 184 -0.95 -43.91 -2.18
N ASP A 185 -1.40 -42.65 -2.24
CA ASP A 185 -2.29 -42.13 -3.29
C ASP A 185 -1.56 -41.37 -4.40
N GLY A 186 -0.22 -41.25 -4.33
CA GLY A 186 0.62 -40.63 -5.35
C GLY A 186 0.84 -39.11 -5.22
N ASP A 187 0.16 -38.44 -4.28
CA ASP A 187 0.35 -37.01 -3.99
C ASP A 187 1.76 -36.69 -3.49
N GLU A 188 2.26 -35.49 -3.81
CA GLU A 188 3.57 -35.02 -3.35
C GLU A 188 3.51 -34.47 -1.92
N VAL A 189 3.90 -35.29 -0.95
CA VAL A 189 3.98 -34.90 0.46
C VAL A 189 5.37 -34.35 0.79
N TYR A 190 5.42 -33.20 1.44
CA TYR A 190 6.60 -32.59 2.02
C TYR A 190 6.47 -32.62 3.55
N GLU A 191 7.46 -33.13 4.28
CA GLU A 191 7.36 -33.28 5.73
C GLU A 191 8.71 -33.10 6.46
N VAL A 192 8.64 -32.81 7.75
CA VAL A 192 9.78 -32.77 8.67
C VAL A 192 9.41 -33.54 9.95
N ASN A 193 10.39 -34.25 10.50
CA ASN A 193 10.23 -35.06 11.70
C ASN A 193 11.12 -34.52 12.82
N ILE A 194 10.51 -34.22 13.98
CA ILE A 194 11.14 -33.65 15.18
C ILE A 194 11.03 -34.68 16.31
N SER A 195 12.13 -34.95 17.01
CA SER A 195 12.16 -35.89 18.14
C SER A 195 12.12 -35.16 19.48
N ILE A 196 11.15 -35.52 20.32
CA ILE A 196 10.84 -34.91 21.61
C ILE A 196 11.16 -35.91 22.74
N LYS A 197 11.89 -35.46 23.77
CA LYS A 197 12.20 -36.27 24.97
C LYS A 197 11.13 -36.02 26.04
N SER A 198 10.59 -37.08 26.65
CA SER A 198 9.48 -36.97 27.63
C SER A 198 9.85 -36.26 28.95
N ASN A 199 11.15 -36.07 29.23
CA ASN A 199 11.65 -35.36 30.42
C ASN A 199 12.22 -33.96 30.07
N SER A 200 11.62 -33.26 29.11
CA SER A 200 12.02 -31.90 28.75
C SER A 200 11.08 -30.87 29.41
N ASN A 201 11.61 -29.75 29.91
CA ASN A 201 10.81 -28.67 30.52
C ASN A 201 10.08 -27.82 29.47
N ILE A 202 9.61 -28.42 28.37
CA ILE A 202 9.00 -27.73 27.23
C ILE A 202 7.49 -27.93 27.32
N ALA A 203 6.74 -26.82 27.41
CA ALA A 203 5.29 -26.84 27.51
C ALA A 203 4.60 -26.92 26.14
N ALA A 204 5.20 -26.33 25.09
CA ALA A 204 4.68 -26.36 23.74
C ALA A 204 5.76 -26.16 22.66
N ILE A 205 5.44 -26.55 21.44
CA ILE A 205 6.10 -26.13 20.20
C ILE A 205 5.16 -25.16 19.48
N ASN A 206 5.68 -24.00 19.07
CA ASN A 206 4.96 -23.02 18.25
C ASN A 206 5.60 -22.99 16.86
N PHE A 207 4.79 -23.02 15.79
CA PHE A 207 5.33 -22.99 14.42
C PHE A 207 4.40 -22.31 13.38
N VAL A 208 5.02 -21.93 12.27
CA VAL A 208 4.35 -21.58 11.01
C VAL A 208 5.05 -22.25 9.83
N LEU A 209 4.32 -22.44 8.73
CA LEU A 209 4.90 -22.91 7.48
C LEU A 209 5.06 -21.74 6.50
N LYS A 210 6.20 -21.71 5.81
CA LYS A 210 6.61 -20.67 4.87
C LYS A 210 6.93 -21.33 3.53
N ASP A 211 6.35 -20.82 2.45
CA ASP A 211 6.64 -21.27 1.09
C ASP A 211 7.72 -20.35 0.50
N GLU A 212 8.97 -20.83 0.39
CA GLU A 212 10.11 -20.02 -0.09
C GLU A 212 9.89 -19.50 -1.52
N GLU A 213 9.11 -20.21 -2.33
CA GLU A 213 8.85 -19.85 -3.74
C GLU A 213 7.97 -18.61 -3.92
N SER A 214 6.99 -18.41 -3.03
CA SER A 214 6.09 -17.25 -3.05
C SER A 214 6.37 -16.23 -1.94
N GLY A 215 7.16 -16.59 -0.93
CA GLY A 215 7.34 -15.82 0.30
C GLY A 215 6.12 -15.87 1.24
N SER A 216 5.11 -16.69 0.93
CA SER A 216 3.85 -16.75 1.69
C SER A 216 4.01 -17.49 3.02
N TRP A 217 3.34 -17.01 4.05
CA TRP A 217 3.31 -17.59 5.39
C TRP A 217 1.93 -18.16 5.71
N TYR A 218 1.91 -19.31 6.37
CA TYR A 218 0.72 -20.11 6.64
C TYR A 218 0.56 -20.35 8.14
N GLN A 219 -0.53 -19.80 8.68
CA GLN A 219 -0.88 -19.74 10.10
C GLN A 219 -2.24 -20.39 10.36
N HIS A 220 -2.45 -20.90 11.58
CA HIS A 220 -3.75 -21.42 12.00
C HIS A 220 -4.65 -20.27 12.48
N ARG A 221 -5.66 -19.90 11.68
CA ARG A 221 -6.65 -18.86 12.02
C ARG A 221 -6.04 -17.48 12.32
N GLY A 222 -4.92 -17.13 11.68
CA GLY A 222 -4.23 -15.85 11.88
C GLY A 222 -3.35 -15.80 13.14
N ARG A 223 -3.02 -16.96 13.71
CA ARG A 223 -2.03 -17.14 14.77
C ARG A 223 -1.20 -18.40 14.49
N ASP A 224 -0.11 -18.57 15.20
CA ASP A 224 0.83 -19.67 14.96
C ASP A 224 0.24 -21.02 15.45
N PHE A 225 0.65 -22.12 14.81
CA PHE A 225 0.22 -23.46 15.21
C PHE A 225 0.87 -23.82 16.55
N LYS A 226 0.06 -24.17 17.56
CA LYS A 226 0.55 -24.56 18.89
C LYS A 226 0.29 -26.03 19.18
N VAL A 227 1.39 -26.78 19.33
CA VAL A 227 1.38 -28.19 19.74
C VAL A 227 1.74 -28.25 21.23
N PRO A 228 0.78 -28.53 22.13
CA PRO A 228 1.06 -28.67 23.56
C PRO A 228 1.85 -29.97 23.82
N LEU A 229 2.79 -29.89 24.76
CA LEU A 229 3.55 -31.03 25.28
C LEU A 229 3.33 -31.25 26.79
N MET A 230 2.73 -30.28 27.50
CA MET A 230 2.28 -30.44 28.89
C MET A 230 0.89 -29.84 29.14
N ASP A 231 0.15 -30.47 30.06
CA ASP A 231 -1.27 -30.21 30.36
C ASP A 231 -1.51 -28.98 31.28
N SER A 232 -0.57 -28.02 31.29
CA SER A 232 -0.56 -26.85 32.18
C SER A 232 -1.00 -25.52 31.52
N LEU A 233 -1.43 -25.57 30.26
CA LEU A 233 -1.88 -24.40 29.50
C LEU A 233 -3.37 -24.10 29.74
N GLN A 234 -3.71 -22.82 29.94
CA GLN A 234 -5.11 -22.37 29.94
C GLN A 234 -5.72 -22.47 28.54
N ASP A 235 -7.05 -22.54 28.47
CA ASP A 235 -7.75 -23.05 27.28
C ASP A 235 -7.73 -22.11 26.05
N ASP A 236 -6.71 -22.23 25.20
CA ASP A 236 -6.58 -21.49 23.95
C ASP A 236 -7.17 -22.23 22.73
N SER A 237 -7.79 -21.47 21.82
CA SER A 237 -8.46 -21.95 20.61
C SER A 237 -7.52 -22.44 19.50
N ASN A 238 -6.22 -22.37 19.72
CA ASN A 238 -5.16 -22.70 18.75
C ASN A 238 -4.48 -24.04 19.03
N ILE A 239 -4.81 -24.69 20.15
CA ILE A 239 -4.25 -26.00 20.52
C ILE A 239 -4.64 -27.04 19.47
N VAL A 240 -3.61 -27.66 18.89
CA VAL A 240 -3.74 -28.82 18.00
C VAL A 240 -3.57 -30.09 18.85
N GLY A 241 -4.68 -30.69 19.30
CA GLY A 241 -4.66 -31.87 20.18
C GLY A 241 -6.03 -32.30 20.74
N SER A 242 -6.04 -33.37 21.53
CA SER A 242 -7.26 -34.00 22.08
C SER A 242 -7.99 -33.13 23.12
N LYS A 243 -9.18 -32.61 22.77
CA LYS A 243 -10.19 -32.19 23.77
C LYS A 243 -11.24 -33.28 23.96
N ARG A 244 -11.61 -33.55 25.22
CA ARG A 244 -12.81 -34.34 25.58
C ARG A 244 -13.59 -33.68 26.72
N GLY A 245 -14.88 -33.48 26.51
CA GLY A 245 -15.85 -33.25 27.60
C GLY A 245 -16.69 -31.98 27.44
N PHE A 246 -17.83 -32.12 26.77
CA PHE A 246 -19.05 -31.31 26.88
C PHE A 246 -18.93 -29.76 26.84
N ASP A 247 -19.57 -29.16 25.84
CA ASP A 247 -20.93 -28.67 26.12
C ASP A 247 -21.85 -28.75 24.89
N LEU A 248 -23.18 -28.81 25.09
CA LEU A 248 -24.15 -28.91 24.00
C LEU A 248 -24.69 -27.53 23.59
N TRP A 249 -24.63 -27.21 22.30
CA TRP A 249 -25.37 -26.07 21.76
C TRP A 249 -26.84 -26.48 21.46
N PRO A 250 -27.85 -25.80 22.05
CA PRO A 250 -29.26 -26.09 21.75
C PRO A 250 -29.65 -25.48 20.39
N GLY A 251 -29.42 -26.20 19.28
CA GLY A 251 -29.60 -25.62 17.94
C GLY A 251 -29.88 -26.56 16.76
N ALA A 252 -29.98 -27.89 16.95
CA ALA A 252 -30.09 -28.84 15.82
C ALA A 252 -31.01 -30.05 16.10
N LEU A 253 -32.30 -29.81 16.40
CA LEU A 253 -33.31 -30.87 16.39
C LEU A 253 -33.69 -31.24 14.94
N GLY A 254 -32.86 -32.07 14.30
CA GLY A 254 -33.01 -32.47 12.89
C GLY A 254 -32.54 -33.90 12.61
N GLN A 255 -33.48 -34.85 12.61
CA GLN A 255 -33.37 -36.17 11.96
C GLN A 255 -32.18 -37.08 12.33
N LEU A 256 -32.13 -37.59 13.57
CA LEU A 256 -31.69 -38.98 13.80
C LEU A 256 -32.64 -39.68 14.80
N SER A 257 -33.61 -40.41 14.25
CA SER A 257 -34.47 -41.36 14.96
C SER A 257 -33.90 -42.78 14.82
N ASN A 258 -34.13 -43.65 15.82
CA ASN A 258 -33.68 -45.06 15.88
C ASN A 258 -32.15 -45.19 16.08
N ILE A 259 -31.54 -46.18 16.76
CA ILE A 259 -31.89 -47.42 17.49
C ILE A 259 -30.54 -47.80 18.21
N LEU A 260 -30.39 -48.40 19.40
CA LEU A 260 -31.29 -48.93 20.45
C LEU A 260 -30.54 -48.91 21.83
N LEU A 261 -31.29 -49.21 22.90
CA LEU A 261 -30.93 -49.95 24.15
C LEU A 261 -29.65 -50.84 24.07
N LYS A 262 -28.92 -51.20 25.15
CA LYS A 262 -29.01 -51.12 26.64
C LYS A 262 -27.62 -51.54 27.19
N GLY A 263 -27.26 -51.47 28.48
CA GLY A 263 -27.94 -51.07 29.72
C GLY A 263 -26.88 -50.84 30.82
N GLU A 264 -27.24 -50.26 31.97
CA GLU A 264 -27.56 -50.99 33.22
C GLU A 264 -26.32 -51.59 33.95
N ALA A 265 -26.09 -51.33 35.25
CA ALA A 265 -26.76 -50.42 36.19
C ALA A 265 -25.94 -50.26 37.51
N SER A 266 -26.39 -49.36 38.40
CA SER A 266 -26.36 -49.53 39.88
C SER A 266 -25.00 -49.42 40.62
N ASP A 267 -24.87 -48.89 41.84
CA ASP A 267 -25.79 -48.07 42.66
C ASP A 267 -25.07 -47.43 43.89
N TYR A 268 -25.78 -46.56 44.63
CA TYR A 268 -25.60 -46.20 46.06
C TYR A 268 -24.25 -45.59 46.54
N LYS A 269 -24.22 -44.36 47.12
CA LYS A 269 -24.63 -43.91 48.50
C LYS A 269 -23.65 -44.34 49.62
N ASP A 270 -23.35 -43.54 50.65
CA ASP A 270 -23.75 -42.15 51.01
C ASP A 270 -22.79 -41.57 52.09
N LYS A 271 -22.90 -40.26 52.37
CA LYS A 271 -22.58 -39.55 53.65
C LYS A 271 -21.16 -39.22 54.16
N ASP A 272 -20.96 -37.91 54.30
CA ASP A 272 -20.66 -37.11 55.52
C ASP A 272 -19.24 -37.02 56.16
N ALA A 273 -18.78 -35.76 56.22
CA ALA A 273 -18.04 -35.06 57.31
C ALA A 273 -16.51 -35.23 57.50
N SER A 274 -15.78 -34.14 57.19
CA SER A 274 -14.64 -33.48 57.92
C SER A 274 -13.66 -34.32 58.77
N THR A 275 -12.34 -34.08 58.76
CA THR A 275 -11.66 -32.75 58.69
C THR A 275 -10.19 -32.87 58.24
N ASP A 276 -9.53 -31.71 58.11
CA ASP A 276 -8.08 -31.46 58.08
C ASP A 276 -7.33 -31.59 56.73
N LEU A 277 -6.24 -30.82 56.65
CA LEU A 277 -5.54 -30.47 55.41
C LEU A 277 -4.34 -31.39 55.15
N GLU A 278 -4.23 -31.90 53.94
CA GLU A 278 -2.93 -32.22 53.33
C GLU A 278 -2.94 -31.91 51.83
N ALA A 279 -1.77 -31.68 51.24
CA ALA A 279 -1.67 -31.07 49.91
C ALA A 279 -2.11 -32.02 48.79
N SER A 280 -3.07 -31.59 47.97
CA SER A 280 -3.49 -32.29 46.76
C SER A 280 -2.35 -32.31 45.74
N LYS A 281 -1.69 -33.46 45.59
CA LYS A 281 -0.73 -33.71 44.52
C LYS A 281 -1.40 -33.50 43.17
N GLN A 282 -0.84 -32.63 42.35
CA GLN A 282 -1.27 -32.41 40.98
C GLN A 282 -0.84 -33.63 40.15
N GLU A 283 -1.80 -34.47 39.75
CA GLU A 283 -1.51 -35.66 38.93
C GLU A 283 -1.02 -35.24 37.54
N VAL A 284 0.24 -35.55 37.24
CA VAL A 284 0.82 -35.34 35.90
C VAL A 284 0.15 -36.31 34.93
N ARG A 285 -0.71 -35.79 34.06
CA ARG A 285 -1.32 -36.55 32.97
C ARG A 285 -0.31 -36.75 31.84
N CYS A 286 -0.40 -37.89 31.18
CA CYS A 286 0.52 -38.27 30.10
C CYS A 286 0.05 -37.68 28.75
N LEU A 287 0.99 -37.42 27.84
CA LEU A 287 0.65 -37.05 26.46
C LEU A 287 -0.14 -38.17 25.77
N GLU A 288 -1.11 -37.79 24.94
CA GLU A 288 -1.75 -38.66 23.96
C GLU A 288 -1.30 -38.28 22.54
N GLY A 289 -1.14 -39.29 21.67
CA GLY A 289 -0.83 -39.06 20.26
C GLY A 289 -2.04 -38.57 19.47
N PHE A 290 -1.82 -37.76 18.43
CA PHE A 290 -2.89 -37.16 17.63
C PHE A 290 -2.51 -37.00 16.15
N TYR A 291 -3.51 -36.80 15.30
CA TYR A 291 -3.36 -36.39 13.91
C TYR A 291 -4.40 -35.30 13.59
N VAL A 292 -3.97 -34.18 13.01
CA VAL A 292 -4.85 -33.08 12.60
C VAL A 292 -4.44 -32.57 11.22
N GLU A 293 -5.43 -32.31 10.37
CA GLU A 293 -5.29 -31.66 9.07
C GLU A 293 -5.91 -30.26 9.10
N GLN A 294 -5.26 -29.31 8.43
CA GLN A 294 -5.76 -27.96 8.20
C GLN A 294 -5.74 -27.68 6.68
N PRO A 295 -6.88 -27.43 6.03
CA PRO A 295 -6.89 -27.02 4.63
C PRO A 295 -6.16 -25.68 4.45
N ILE A 296 -5.38 -25.58 3.38
CA ILE A 296 -4.68 -24.38 2.95
C ILE A 296 -4.80 -24.18 1.43
N VAL A 297 -4.44 -22.99 0.99
CA VAL A 297 -4.58 -22.54 -0.39
C VAL A 297 -3.28 -21.85 -0.82
N LYS A 298 -2.60 -22.36 -1.85
CA LYS A 298 -1.38 -21.74 -2.44
C LYS A 298 -1.73 -21.10 -3.78
N VAL A 299 -1.23 -19.89 -4.00
CA VAL A 299 -1.26 -19.25 -5.32
C VAL A 299 -0.09 -19.77 -6.14
N VAL A 300 -0.37 -20.32 -7.32
CA VAL A 300 0.62 -20.99 -8.18
C VAL A 300 0.74 -20.23 -9.50
N SER A 301 1.96 -19.94 -9.93
CA SER A 301 2.21 -19.33 -11.25
C SER A 301 2.09 -20.37 -12.37
N ILE A 302 1.16 -20.14 -13.28
CA ILE A 302 0.99 -20.89 -14.53
C ILE A 302 1.55 -20.06 -15.70
N ARG A 303 2.19 -20.76 -16.64
CA ARG A 303 2.61 -20.18 -17.92
C ARG A 303 1.58 -20.53 -18.99
N ASN A 304 0.98 -19.48 -19.54
CA ASN A 304 0.12 -19.50 -20.73
C ASN A 304 0.91 -18.84 -21.90
N SER A 305 0.32 -18.72 -23.09
CA SER A 305 0.97 -18.12 -24.26
C SER A 305 0.02 -17.35 -25.17
N VAL A 306 0.57 -16.40 -25.94
CA VAL A 306 -0.08 -15.75 -27.09
C VAL A 306 0.82 -15.92 -28.30
N ASN A 307 0.34 -16.66 -29.29
CA ASN A 307 0.99 -16.81 -30.59
C ASN A 307 0.39 -15.76 -31.55
N ILE A 308 1.23 -14.92 -32.12
CA ILE A 308 0.86 -13.96 -33.15
C ILE A 308 1.46 -14.43 -34.48
N SER A 309 0.71 -14.33 -35.58
CA SER A 309 1.28 -14.38 -36.92
C SER A 309 0.69 -13.32 -37.84
N VAL A 310 1.54 -12.69 -38.65
CA VAL A 310 1.18 -11.58 -39.55
C VAL A 310 1.43 -12.02 -40.99
N LYS A 311 0.41 -11.91 -41.83
CA LYS A 311 0.44 -12.35 -43.24
C LYS A 311 -0.15 -11.27 -44.15
N ILE A 312 0.50 -10.97 -45.27
CA ILE A 312 -0.09 -10.10 -46.30
C ILE A 312 -1.14 -10.90 -47.07
N CYS A 313 -2.31 -10.31 -47.38
CA CYS A 313 -3.28 -10.92 -48.29
C CYS A 313 -3.00 -10.50 -49.75
N PRO A 314 -2.48 -11.36 -50.64
CA PRO A 314 -2.03 -10.95 -51.98
C PRO A 314 -3.15 -10.48 -52.93
N LYS A 315 -4.41 -10.67 -52.53
CA LYS A 315 -5.61 -10.30 -53.32
C LYS A 315 -6.25 -8.98 -52.89
N THR A 316 -5.88 -8.43 -51.72
CA THR A 316 -6.51 -7.23 -51.16
C THR A 316 -5.52 -6.21 -50.61
N ALA A 317 -4.21 -6.51 -50.61
CA ALA A 317 -3.12 -5.71 -50.02
C ALA A 317 -3.22 -5.46 -48.49
N LYS A 318 -4.33 -5.82 -47.85
CA LYS A 318 -4.48 -5.75 -46.38
C LYS A 318 -3.54 -6.73 -45.68
N THR A 319 -2.97 -6.28 -44.55
CA THR A 319 -2.25 -7.12 -43.61
C THR A 319 -3.23 -7.80 -42.66
N LEU A 320 -3.08 -9.12 -42.49
CA LEU A 320 -3.88 -9.93 -41.56
C LEU A 320 -3.02 -10.30 -40.35
N VAL A 321 -3.42 -9.82 -39.18
CA VAL A 321 -2.87 -10.24 -37.89
C VAL A 321 -3.76 -11.35 -37.33
N TYR A 322 -3.20 -12.54 -37.15
CA TYR A 322 -3.83 -13.64 -36.45
C TYR A 322 -3.30 -13.68 -35.02
N LEU A 323 -4.21 -13.74 -34.05
CA LEU A 323 -3.89 -13.91 -32.64
C LEU A 323 -4.47 -15.23 -32.17
N GLU A 324 -3.65 -16.04 -31.50
CA GLU A 324 -4.01 -17.31 -30.88
C GLU A 324 -3.51 -17.35 -29.44
N THR A 325 -4.25 -17.97 -28.54
CA THR A 325 -3.85 -18.16 -27.13
C THR A 325 -4.33 -19.49 -26.59
N ASP A 326 -3.67 -19.99 -25.54
CA ASP A 326 -4.02 -21.21 -24.79
C ASP A 326 -4.81 -20.91 -23.50
N LEU A 327 -5.23 -19.67 -23.28
CA LEU A 327 -6.01 -19.24 -22.10
C LEU A 327 -7.34 -20.01 -21.98
N PRO A 328 -7.78 -20.41 -20.76
CA PRO A 328 -8.86 -21.38 -20.58
C PRO A 328 -10.29 -20.81 -20.57
N ARG A 329 -10.47 -19.49 -20.70
CA ARG A 329 -11.78 -18.79 -20.63
C ARG A 329 -11.88 -17.75 -21.74
N ASP A 330 -13.12 -17.30 -22.03
CA ASP A 330 -13.42 -16.17 -22.91
C ASP A 330 -12.42 -15.02 -22.76
N VAL A 331 -11.68 -14.72 -23.84
CA VAL A 331 -10.67 -13.66 -23.90
C VAL A 331 -11.17 -12.51 -24.76
N ILE A 332 -11.11 -11.30 -24.23
CA ILE A 332 -11.29 -10.05 -25.00
C ILE A 332 -9.91 -9.51 -25.37
N VAL A 333 -9.68 -9.25 -26.64
CA VAL A 333 -8.55 -8.41 -27.08
C VAL A 333 -8.98 -6.95 -27.01
N HIS A 334 -8.25 -6.13 -26.27
CA HIS A 334 -8.36 -4.69 -26.34
C HIS A 334 -7.25 -4.16 -27.23
N TRP A 335 -7.59 -3.55 -28.37
CA TRP A 335 -6.60 -3.29 -29.44
C TRP A 335 -6.79 -1.98 -30.19
N GLY A 336 -5.74 -1.58 -30.90
CA GLY A 336 -5.69 -0.44 -31.80
C GLY A 336 -4.50 -0.58 -32.78
N VAL A 337 -4.23 0.48 -33.52
CA VAL A 337 -3.14 0.56 -34.50
C VAL A 337 -2.35 1.85 -34.35
N CYS A 338 -1.14 1.92 -34.90
CA CYS A 338 -0.38 3.17 -35.03
C CYS A 338 0.21 3.33 -36.44
N ARG A 339 0.42 4.59 -36.85
CA ARG A 339 0.91 4.99 -38.17
C ARG A 339 2.41 5.30 -38.21
N ASP A 340 3.02 5.42 -37.03
CA ASP A 340 4.43 5.75 -36.83
C ASP A 340 4.97 5.06 -35.55
N ASP A 341 6.26 5.25 -35.28
CA ASP A 341 6.96 4.70 -34.12
C ASP A 341 6.54 5.34 -32.77
N SER A 342 5.60 6.31 -32.75
CA SER A 342 5.14 6.93 -31.49
C SER A 342 4.27 6.01 -30.63
N LYS A 343 3.85 4.84 -31.17
CA LYS A 343 2.93 3.87 -30.54
C LYS A 343 1.61 4.47 -30.06
N LYS A 344 1.21 5.61 -30.61
CA LYS A 344 -0.07 6.25 -30.30
C LYS A 344 -1.22 5.40 -30.84
N TRP A 345 -2.09 4.93 -29.95
CA TRP A 345 -3.27 4.14 -30.28
C TRP A 345 -4.28 4.95 -31.14
N GLU A 346 -4.63 4.40 -32.29
CA GLU A 346 -5.72 4.83 -33.16
C GLU A 346 -6.72 3.68 -33.41
N ILE A 347 -7.95 4.02 -33.80
CA ILE A 347 -8.96 3.07 -34.25
C ILE A 347 -8.88 2.97 -35.79
N PRO A 348 -8.72 1.77 -36.38
CA PRO A 348 -8.70 1.60 -37.84
C PRO A 348 -10.08 1.83 -38.46
N ALA A 349 -10.15 1.86 -39.80
CA ALA A 349 -11.43 1.90 -40.50
C ALA A 349 -12.24 0.60 -40.32
N ALA A 350 -13.57 0.72 -40.33
CA ALA A 350 -14.47 -0.44 -40.40
C ALA A 350 -14.40 -1.12 -41.79
N PRO A 351 -14.68 -2.43 -41.93
CA PRO A 351 -15.31 -3.33 -40.96
C PRO A 351 -14.37 -3.89 -39.88
N TYR A 352 -14.91 -4.05 -38.67
CA TYR A 352 -14.24 -4.74 -37.57
C TYR A 352 -14.59 -6.23 -37.53
N PRO A 353 -13.83 -7.06 -36.79
CA PRO A 353 -14.20 -8.45 -36.53
C PRO A 353 -15.57 -8.57 -35.84
N PRO A 354 -16.23 -9.74 -35.90
CA PRO A 354 -17.43 -10.02 -35.10
C PRO A 354 -17.20 -9.73 -33.60
N GLU A 355 -18.27 -9.38 -32.88
CA GLU A 355 -18.23 -9.10 -31.44
C GLU A 355 -17.18 -8.04 -31.05
N THR A 356 -17.02 -7.00 -31.89
CA THR A 356 -16.16 -5.85 -31.63
C THR A 356 -16.95 -4.62 -31.17
N GLU A 357 -16.60 -4.07 -30.01
CA GLU A 357 -17.11 -2.81 -29.46
C GLU A 357 -16.09 -1.67 -29.55
N ILE A 358 -16.56 -0.43 -29.71
CA ILE A 358 -15.71 0.78 -29.63
C ILE A 358 -15.59 1.21 -28.16
N PHE A 359 -14.37 1.26 -27.64
CA PHE A 359 -14.10 1.67 -26.26
C PHE A 359 -13.54 3.10 -26.19
N LYS A 360 -14.28 3.99 -25.53
CA LYS A 360 -13.91 5.38 -25.22
C LYS A 360 -13.42 6.22 -26.43
N ASN A 361 -13.80 5.84 -27.65
CA ASN A 361 -13.34 6.42 -28.92
C ASN A 361 -11.80 6.47 -29.06
N LYS A 362 -11.07 5.53 -28.44
CA LYS A 362 -9.60 5.42 -28.53
C LYS A 362 -9.09 4.04 -28.94
N ALA A 363 -9.88 3.00 -28.73
CA ALA A 363 -9.50 1.62 -28.96
C ALA A 363 -10.73 0.74 -29.23
N LEU A 364 -10.51 -0.47 -29.72
CA LEU A 364 -11.53 -1.49 -29.96
C LEU A 364 -11.44 -2.60 -28.89
N ARG A 365 -12.53 -3.35 -28.70
CA ARG A 365 -12.58 -4.55 -27.85
C ARG A 365 -13.27 -5.67 -28.63
N THR A 366 -12.56 -6.74 -28.92
CA THR A 366 -13.05 -7.88 -29.70
C THR A 366 -13.03 -9.13 -28.85
N LEU A 367 -14.14 -9.86 -28.75
CA LEU A 367 -14.15 -11.18 -28.14
C LEU A 367 -13.48 -12.20 -29.08
N LEU A 368 -12.53 -13.00 -28.57
CA LEU A 368 -11.93 -14.08 -29.32
C LEU A 368 -12.89 -15.28 -29.45
N GLN A 369 -12.77 -15.98 -30.57
CA GLN A 369 -13.54 -17.20 -30.83
C GLN A 369 -12.79 -18.43 -30.28
N PRO A 370 -13.47 -19.45 -29.76
CA PRO A 370 -12.83 -20.70 -29.37
C PRO A 370 -12.19 -21.39 -30.58
N LYS A 371 -11.07 -22.09 -30.39
CA LYS A 371 -10.43 -22.87 -31.45
C LYS A 371 -11.25 -24.12 -31.76
N GLU A 372 -11.35 -24.50 -33.03
CA GLU A 372 -12.03 -25.74 -33.44
C GLU A 372 -11.26 -27.01 -33.03
N GLN A 373 -9.94 -26.90 -32.79
CA GLN A 373 -9.07 -27.98 -32.33
C GLN A 373 -8.06 -27.45 -31.30
N GLY A 374 -7.91 -28.16 -30.18
CA GLY A 374 -7.05 -27.77 -29.06
C GLY A 374 -7.72 -26.80 -28.07
N ASN A 375 -7.03 -26.51 -26.97
CA ASN A 375 -7.52 -25.58 -25.96
C ASN A 375 -7.24 -24.12 -26.35
N GLY A 376 -8.13 -23.22 -25.93
CA GLY A 376 -7.95 -21.78 -26.02
C GLY A 376 -8.69 -21.12 -27.18
N PHE A 377 -8.27 -19.90 -27.50
CA PHE A 377 -9.04 -18.95 -28.29
C PHE A 377 -8.19 -18.32 -29.42
N TRP A 378 -8.86 -17.77 -30.43
CA TRP A 378 -8.22 -17.12 -31.57
C TRP A 378 -9.05 -15.98 -32.17
N GLY A 379 -8.41 -15.14 -32.97
CA GLY A 379 -9.06 -14.06 -33.72
C GLY A 379 -8.20 -13.61 -34.91
N SER A 380 -8.83 -12.90 -35.86
CA SER A 380 -8.13 -12.31 -37.00
C SER A 380 -8.53 -10.85 -37.19
N PHE A 381 -7.54 -10.00 -37.46
CA PHE A 381 -7.66 -8.55 -37.56
C PHE A 381 -7.10 -8.11 -38.91
N ALA A 382 -7.93 -7.45 -39.73
CA ALA A 382 -7.55 -7.00 -41.07
C ALA A 382 -7.23 -5.50 -41.05
N LEU A 383 -5.98 -5.15 -41.39
CA LEU A 383 -5.43 -3.81 -41.32
C LEU A 383 -5.09 -3.29 -42.72
N ASP A 384 -5.18 -1.98 -42.90
CA ASP A 384 -4.77 -1.29 -44.13
C ASP A 384 -3.26 -0.99 -44.13
N GLU A 385 -2.67 -0.82 -45.32
CA GLU A 385 -1.22 -0.62 -45.53
C GLU A 385 -0.64 0.63 -44.84
N GLU A 386 -1.50 1.54 -44.39
CA GLU A 386 -1.15 2.81 -43.73
C GLU A 386 -0.74 2.68 -42.25
N PHE A 387 -0.79 1.48 -41.67
CA PHE A 387 -0.40 1.21 -40.29
C PHE A 387 0.94 0.47 -40.21
N VAL A 388 1.79 0.87 -39.25
CA VAL A 388 3.10 0.26 -39.02
C VAL A 388 3.11 -0.73 -37.85
N GLY A 389 2.21 -0.52 -36.87
CA GLY A 389 2.08 -1.34 -35.67
C GLY A 389 0.63 -1.67 -35.31
N PHE A 390 0.43 -2.89 -34.80
CA PHE A 390 -0.79 -3.34 -34.14
C PHE A 390 -0.51 -3.43 -32.63
N LEU A 391 -1.34 -2.75 -31.84
CA LEU A 391 -1.20 -2.61 -30.39
C LEU A 391 -2.34 -3.35 -29.69
N PHE A 392 -2.04 -4.16 -28.67
CA PHE A 392 -3.09 -4.80 -27.87
C PHE A 392 -2.70 -5.14 -26.43
N VAL A 393 -3.73 -5.39 -25.61
CA VAL A 393 -3.65 -6.15 -24.36
C VAL A 393 -4.81 -7.14 -24.31
N LEU A 394 -4.65 -8.23 -23.57
CA LEU A 394 -5.71 -9.22 -23.37
C LEU A 394 -6.43 -8.97 -22.05
N LYS A 395 -7.71 -9.31 -21.99
CA LYS A 395 -8.50 -9.35 -20.77
C LYS A 395 -9.31 -10.64 -20.71
N LEU A 396 -9.35 -11.29 -19.55
CA LEU A 396 -10.35 -12.34 -19.32
C LEU A 396 -11.73 -11.69 -19.15
N LYS A 397 -12.79 -12.33 -19.66
CA LYS A 397 -14.14 -11.75 -19.67
C LYS A 397 -14.83 -11.81 -18.30
N GLU A 398 -14.61 -12.89 -17.57
CA GLU A 398 -15.25 -13.19 -16.27
C GLU A 398 -14.45 -12.66 -15.06
N GLU A 399 -13.18 -12.32 -15.27
CA GLU A 399 -12.22 -11.89 -14.24
C GLU A 399 -11.72 -10.47 -14.63
N ASP A 400 -11.54 -9.53 -13.70
CA ASP A 400 -11.04 -8.18 -14.06
C ASP A 400 -9.52 -8.12 -14.30
N VAL A 401 -8.95 -9.25 -14.75
CA VAL A 401 -7.53 -9.50 -14.97
C VAL A 401 -7.15 -9.08 -16.39
N TRP A 402 -6.19 -8.15 -16.47
CA TRP A 402 -5.57 -7.70 -17.71
C TRP A 402 -4.20 -8.36 -17.86
N LEU A 403 -3.87 -8.81 -19.07
CA LEU A 403 -2.65 -9.52 -19.41
C LEU A 403 -1.92 -8.75 -20.52
N ASN A 404 -0.67 -8.37 -20.24
CA ASN A 404 0.17 -7.53 -21.10
C ASN A 404 1.57 -8.16 -21.28
N CYS A 405 2.43 -7.51 -22.07
CA CYS A 405 3.77 -8.00 -22.37
C CYS A 405 4.77 -7.47 -21.35
N MET A 406 4.97 -8.20 -20.24
CA MET A 406 5.98 -7.89 -19.21
C MET A 406 5.86 -6.47 -18.62
N GLY A 407 4.64 -5.92 -18.54
CA GLY A 407 4.36 -4.55 -18.06
C GLY A 407 3.93 -3.57 -19.15
N GLU A 408 4.23 -3.84 -20.42
CA GLU A 408 3.93 -2.98 -21.58
C GLU A 408 2.80 -3.55 -22.46
N ASP A 409 2.16 -2.69 -23.27
CA ASP A 409 1.23 -3.15 -24.32
C ASP A 409 1.96 -4.06 -25.33
N PHE A 410 1.30 -5.12 -25.83
CA PHE A 410 1.84 -5.91 -26.93
C PHE A 410 1.92 -5.04 -28.18
N TYR A 411 3.11 -4.96 -28.79
CA TYR A 411 3.35 -4.24 -30.04
C TYR A 411 3.83 -5.21 -31.12
N ILE A 412 3.08 -5.30 -32.21
CA ILE A 412 3.36 -6.18 -33.35
C ILE A 412 3.64 -5.32 -34.58
N PRO A 413 4.81 -5.40 -35.23
CA PRO A 413 5.08 -4.70 -36.48
C PRO A 413 4.28 -5.34 -37.62
N VAL A 414 3.61 -4.51 -38.43
CA VAL A 414 2.68 -4.97 -39.50
C VAL A 414 3.03 -4.44 -40.90
N SER A 415 4.09 -3.62 -41.02
CA SER A 415 4.66 -3.17 -42.30
C SER A 415 6.07 -3.71 -42.50
N SER A 416 6.46 -4.00 -43.75
CA SER A 416 7.75 -4.60 -44.13
C SER A 416 8.91 -3.60 -44.27
N THR A 417 8.66 -2.30 -44.06
CA THR A 417 9.71 -1.28 -44.21
C THR A 417 10.59 -1.17 -42.95
N ARG A 418 11.82 -1.72 -43.05
CA ARG A 418 12.96 -1.66 -42.08
C ARG A 418 13.14 -2.80 -41.06
N SER A 419 12.94 -4.06 -41.44
CA SER A 419 13.54 -5.19 -40.72
C SER A 419 14.99 -5.49 -41.16
N SER A 420 15.92 -4.53 -40.99
CA SER A 420 17.34 -4.71 -41.38
C SER A 420 18.32 -3.73 -40.71
N SER A 421 18.25 -3.55 -39.37
CA SER A 421 19.26 -2.74 -38.64
C SER A 421 19.57 -3.20 -37.21
N LEU A 422 18.63 -3.85 -36.51
CA LEU A 422 18.77 -4.22 -35.11
C LEU A 422 18.84 -5.74 -34.89
N LEU A 423 19.92 -6.39 -35.37
CA LEU A 423 20.38 -7.70 -34.85
C LEU A 423 21.75 -8.19 -35.43
N ARG A 424 22.76 -7.32 -35.60
CA ARG A 424 24.16 -7.77 -35.84
C ARG A 424 25.20 -6.65 -35.67
N GLN A 425 25.71 -6.46 -34.45
CA GLN A 425 27.15 -6.37 -34.17
C GLN A 425 27.43 -6.24 -32.66
N LYS A 426 28.05 -7.28 -32.10
CA LYS A 426 29.11 -7.09 -31.11
C LYS A 426 30.45 -7.11 -31.87
N GLU A 427 31.46 -6.49 -31.26
CA GLU A 427 32.89 -6.58 -31.60
C GLU A 427 33.43 -5.81 -32.83
N SER A 428 34.70 -5.38 -32.67
CA SER A 428 35.66 -4.79 -33.63
C SER A 428 35.35 -3.43 -34.31
N ASP A 429 35.75 -2.35 -33.62
CA ASP A 429 36.94 -1.51 -33.91
C ASP A 429 37.07 -0.64 -35.21
N SER A 430 37.75 0.50 -35.02
CA SER A 430 38.55 1.33 -35.98
C SER A 430 37.91 2.29 -37.02
N THR A 431 38.46 3.52 -37.01
CA THR A 431 38.77 4.46 -38.14
C THR A 431 37.68 5.21 -38.96
N GLU A 432 37.55 6.52 -38.64
CA GLU A 432 37.83 7.70 -39.49
C GLU A 432 37.04 8.07 -40.80
N THR A 433 36.61 9.36 -40.83
CA THR A 433 36.53 10.30 -42.00
C THR A 433 35.50 10.06 -43.13
N SER A 434 35.12 11.03 -43.98
CA SER A 434 34.97 12.52 -43.90
C SER A 434 34.26 13.04 -45.19
N GLY A 435 33.73 14.28 -45.21
CA GLY A 435 33.04 14.91 -46.37
C GLY A 435 31.52 15.07 -46.13
N LYS A 436 30.89 16.25 -45.96
CA LYS A 436 31.21 17.66 -46.30
C LYS A 436 31.26 17.93 -47.82
N THR A 437 30.57 18.94 -48.41
CA THR A 437 29.64 19.97 -47.86
C THR A 437 28.82 20.65 -48.99
N MET A 438 27.92 21.58 -48.64
CA MET A 438 27.59 22.83 -49.35
C MET A 438 26.68 22.80 -50.60
N GLU A 439 25.84 23.81 -50.85
CA GLU A 439 25.00 24.73 -50.02
C GLU A 439 24.07 25.47 -51.05
N THR A 440 23.43 26.65 -50.97
CA THR A 440 23.24 27.85 -50.08
C THR A 440 21.92 28.51 -50.57
N ASN A 441 21.24 29.54 -50.03
CA ASN A 441 21.29 30.44 -48.85
C ASN A 441 19.85 31.04 -48.70
N THR A 442 19.41 31.81 -47.69
CA THR A 442 20.04 32.22 -46.42
C THR A 442 19.04 31.86 -45.27
N GLU A 443 18.42 32.69 -44.41
CA GLU A 443 18.46 34.14 -44.06
C GLU A 443 18.17 34.32 -42.56
N VAL A 444 18.86 35.25 -41.90
CA VAL A 444 19.28 35.09 -40.49
C VAL A 444 19.13 36.36 -39.66
N SER A 445 18.66 36.24 -38.41
CA SER A 445 19.24 37.01 -37.28
C SER A 445 18.90 36.43 -35.89
N SER A 446 19.93 35.96 -35.18
CA SER A 446 20.19 36.14 -33.73
C SER A 446 21.18 35.11 -33.14
N THR A 447 21.60 34.08 -33.89
CA THR A 447 22.38 32.94 -33.37
C THR A 447 23.89 32.99 -33.63
N GLU A 448 24.37 33.79 -34.59
CA GLU A 448 25.74 33.73 -35.11
C GLU A 448 26.82 33.93 -34.03
N TYR A 449 26.60 34.82 -33.05
CA TYR A 449 27.58 35.14 -32.01
C TYR A 449 27.82 33.99 -31.00
N THR A 450 26.91 33.01 -30.92
CA THR A 450 27.06 31.84 -30.04
C THR A 450 27.86 30.72 -30.67
N ASP A 451 27.69 30.47 -31.97
CA ASP A 451 28.34 29.33 -32.64
C ASP A 451 29.85 29.55 -32.82
N ASP A 452 30.29 30.79 -33.07
CA ASP A 452 31.73 31.11 -33.15
C ASP A 452 32.45 30.87 -31.81
N ILE A 453 31.87 31.30 -30.67
CA ILE A 453 32.41 31.03 -29.33
C ILE A 453 32.47 29.52 -29.04
N ILE A 454 31.42 28.78 -29.43
CA ILE A 454 31.38 27.32 -29.29
C ILE A 454 32.45 26.64 -30.17
N ASN A 455 32.73 27.18 -31.35
CA ASN A 455 33.78 26.68 -32.25
C ASN A 455 35.19 27.01 -31.72
N GLU A 456 35.44 28.19 -31.18
CA GLU A 456 36.72 28.55 -30.54
C GLU A 456 36.99 27.65 -29.33
N ILE A 457 36.01 27.44 -28.45
CA ILE A 457 36.13 26.50 -27.31
C ILE A 457 36.43 25.08 -27.80
N ARG A 458 35.76 24.61 -28.86
CA ARG A 458 35.97 23.27 -29.42
C ARG A 458 37.38 23.12 -30.03
N ASN A 459 37.91 24.15 -30.67
CA ASN A 459 39.29 24.17 -31.18
C ASN A 459 40.31 24.17 -30.03
N LEU A 460 40.12 25.03 -29.02
CA LEU A 460 41.02 25.11 -27.86
C LEU A 460 41.14 23.77 -27.12
N VAL A 461 40.02 23.06 -26.95
CA VAL A 461 39.99 21.70 -26.35
C VAL A 461 40.65 20.66 -27.26
N SER A 462 40.53 20.81 -28.58
CA SER A 462 41.23 19.94 -29.55
C SER A 462 42.75 20.13 -29.51
N ASP A 463 43.22 21.38 -29.45
CA ASP A 463 44.65 21.69 -29.38
C ASP A 463 45.28 21.18 -28.08
N ILE A 464 44.61 21.40 -26.94
CA ILE A 464 44.99 20.84 -25.63
C ILE A 464 45.02 19.30 -25.65
N SER A 465 44.16 18.66 -26.45
CA SER A 465 44.21 17.20 -26.63
C SER A 465 45.35 16.74 -27.55
N SER A 466 45.84 17.59 -28.45
CA SER A 466 46.89 17.27 -29.43
C SER A 466 48.31 17.28 -28.85
N GLU A 467 48.61 18.19 -27.91
CA GLU A 467 49.95 18.33 -27.31
C GLU A 467 50.35 17.16 -26.38
N LYS A 468 49.43 16.23 -26.11
CA LYS A 468 49.53 15.17 -25.09
C LYS A 468 50.57 14.06 -25.36
N SER A 469 51.51 14.30 -26.28
CA SER A 469 52.66 13.45 -26.59
C SER A 469 53.98 13.86 -25.93
N ARG A 470 54.06 15.06 -25.31
CA ARG A 470 55.28 15.52 -24.60
C ARG A 470 55.06 15.74 -23.10
N LYS A 471 56.08 15.34 -22.31
CA LYS A 471 56.05 15.36 -20.85
C LYS A 471 56.39 16.74 -20.29
N THR A 472 55.42 17.40 -19.67
CA THR A 472 55.67 18.49 -18.70
C THR A 472 54.83 18.25 -17.44
N LYS A 473 55.44 18.37 -16.26
CA LYS A 473 54.77 18.28 -14.96
C LYS A 473 55.05 19.55 -14.15
N THR A 474 54.12 20.49 -14.14
CA THR A 474 54.11 21.65 -13.24
C THR A 474 52.67 21.96 -12.85
N LYS A 475 52.45 22.30 -11.57
CA LYS A 475 51.11 22.47 -11.00
C LYS A 475 50.47 23.78 -11.46
N GLU A 476 51.29 24.82 -11.65
CA GLU A 476 50.84 26.15 -12.09
C GLU A 476 50.14 26.10 -13.47
N ALA A 477 50.55 25.18 -14.36
CA ALA A 477 49.92 25.03 -15.68
C ALA A 477 48.47 24.54 -15.59
N GLN A 478 48.13 23.70 -14.60
CA GLN A 478 46.75 23.24 -14.41
C GLN A 478 45.88 24.33 -13.77
N GLU A 479 46.44 25.10 -12.84
CA GLU A 479 45.76 26.21 -12.17
C GLU A 479 45.50 27.37 -13.15
N SER A 480 46.44 27.65 -14.07
CA SER A 480 46.24 28.64 -15.15
C SER A 480 45.11 28.24 -16.12
N ILE A 481 45.03 26.97 -16.52
CA ILE A 481 43.98 26.49 -17.43
C ILE A 481 42.59 26.57 -16.76
N LEU A 482 42.49 26.28 -15.46
CA LEU A 482 41.26 26.42 -14.69
C LEU A 482 40.79 27.89 -14.62
N GLN A 483 41.70 28.84 -14.38
CA GLN A 483 41.36 30.27 -14.34
C GLN A 483 40.89 30.80 -15.70
N GLU A 484 41.48 30.36 -16.81
CA GLU A 484 41.04 30.75 -18.16
C GLU A 484 39.62 30.23 -18.45
N ILE A 485 39.30 28.99 -18.02
CA ILE A 485 37.96 28.39 -18.16
C ILE A 485 36.92 29.12 -17.30
N GLU A 486 37.23 29.43 -16.03
CA GLU A 486 36.32 30.18 -15.14
C GLU A 486 36.03 31.59 -15.67
N LYS A 487 37.04 32.26 -16.24
CA LYS A 487 36.89 33.57 -16.89
C LYS A 487 35.97 33.51 -18.12
N LEU A 488 36.20 32.57 -19.04
CA LEU A 488 35.37 32.40 -20.24
C LEU A 488 33.91 32.05 -19.88
N ALA A 489 33.70 31.24 -18.84
CA ALA A 489 32.37 30.94 -18.32
C ALA A 489 31.67 32.20 -17.75
N ALA A 490 32.40 33.07 -17.04
CA ALA A 490 31.86 34.33 -16.52
C ALA A 490 31.48 35.33 -17.62
N GLU A 491 32.30 35.44 -18.68
CA GLU A 491 32.03 36.31 -19.83
C GLU A 491 30.77 35.84 -20.58
N ALA A 492 30.63 34.53 -20.85
CA ALA A 492 29.42 33.95 -21.44
C ALA A 492 28.16 34.20 -20.58
N TYR A 493 28.26 34.06 -19.25
CA TYR A 493 27.14 34.29 -18.32
C TYR A 493 26.72 35.77 -18.28
N SER A 494 27.66 36.71 -18.47
CA SER A 494 27.36 38.14 -18.53
C SER A 494 26.62 38.53 -19.81
N ILE A 495 26.92 37.89 -20.96
CA ILE A 495 26.21 38.12 -22.22
C ILE A 495 24.74 37.69 -22.08
N PHE A 496 24.50 36.46 -21.59
CA PHE A 496 23.15 35.89 -21.45
C PHE A 496 22.20 36.74 -20.59
N ARG A 497 22.74 37.45 -19.59
CA ARG A 497 21.97 38.32 -18.68
C ARG A 497 21.55 39.67 -19.29
N SER A 498 22.11 40.05 -20.44
CA SER A 498 21.84 41.35 -21.08
C SER A 498 20.60 41.35 -22.00
N SER A 499 20.07 40.18 -22.34
CA SER A 499 19.14 39.99 -23.47
C SER A 499 17.63 40.04 -23.13
N LEU A 500 17.25 40.44 -21.92
CA LEU A 500 15.84 40.53 -21.51
C LEU A 500 15.25 41.93 -21.82
N PRO A 501 14.24 42.04 -22.71
CA PRO A 501 13.65 43.34 -23.06
C PRO A 501 12.80 43.88 -21.91
N THR A 502 13.06 45.12 -21.51
CA THR A 502 12.21 45.85 -20.55
C THR A 502 11.04 46.48 -21.29
N PHE A 503 9.81 46.07 -20.97
CA PHE A 503 8.58 46.73 -21.43
C PHE A 503 7.87 47.45 -20.26
N SER A 504 7.40 48.66 -20.52
CA SER A 504 6.72 49.52 -19.55
C SER A 504 5.24 49.17 -19.37
N ALA A 505 4.70 49.46 -18.19
CA ALA A 505 3.28 49.26 -17.90
C ALA A 505 2.38 50.26 -18.64
N GLU A 506 1.29 49.77 -19.21
CA GLU A 506 0.12 50.57 -19.59
C GLU A 506 -1.17 49.75 -19.44
N ALA A 507 -2.34 50.38 -19.60
CA ALA A 507 -3.48 50.10 -18.72
C ALA A 507 -4.56 49.11 -19.22
N VAL A 508 -5.00 48.26 -18.28
CA VAL A 508 -6.38 47.79 -18.00
C VAL A 508 -7.23 47.22 -19.16
N LEU A 509 -7.63 45.96 -19.00
CA LEU A 509 -9.01 45.52 -19.25
C LEU A 509 -9.36 44.39 -18.29
N GLU A 510 -10.37 44.60 -17.44
CA GLU A 510 -10.74 43.66 -16.37
C GLU A 510 -11.57 42.49 -16.92
N GLN A 511 -11.16 41.27 -16.58
CA GLN A 511 -12.08 40.13 -16.45
C GLN A 511 -12.14 39.75 -14.98
N GLU A 512 -13.32 39.38 -14.49
CA GLU A 512 -13.52 38.97 -13.09
C GLU A 512 -12.72 37.68 -12.78
N VAL A 513 -11.55 37.85 -12.18
CA VAL A 513 -10.83 36.75 -11.54
C VAL A 513 -11.62 36.35 -10.29
N LEU A 514 -12.15 35.12 -10.29
CA LEU A 514 -12.72 34.52 -9.09
C LEU A 514 -11.66 34.52 -7.98
N GLU A 515 -11.89 35.29 -6.91
CA GLU A 515 -10.90 35.38 -5.82
C GLU A 515 -10.62 33.99 -5.22
N PRO A 516 -9.35 33.63 -5.03
CA PRO A 516 -8.99 32.38 -4.36
C PRO A 516 -9.51 32.40 -2.91
N SER A 517 -10.08 31.29 -2.44
CA SER A 517 -10.59 31.16 -1.08
C SER A 517 -9.51 31.54 -0.04
N PRO A 518 -9.86 32.24 1.05
CA PRO A 518 -8.88 32.80 1.99
C PRO A 518 -7.91 31.74 2.52
N TYR A 519 -6.61 32.05 2.46
CA TYR A 519 -5.53 31.15 2.84
C TYR A 519 -5.65 30.73 4.32
N ILE A 520 -5.95 29.44 4.55
CA ILE A 520 -5.96 28.84 5.89
C ILE A 520 -4.52 28.44 6.27
N CYS A 521 -3.68 29.43 6.54
CA CYS A 521 -2.31 29.23 7.04
C CYS A 521 -2.33 28.88 8.54
N SER A 522 -2.81 27.69 8.88
CA SER A 522 -2.90 27.22 10.27
C SER A 522 -2.12 25.95 10.56
N ALA A 523 -1.38 25.41 9.59
CA ALA A 523 -0.70 24.11 9.61
C ALA A 523 -1.64 22.90 9.84
N THR A 524 -2.96 23.06 9.75
CA THR A 524 -3.93 22.03 10.20
C THR A 524 -5.02 21.67 9.19
N GLY A 525 -4.93 22.19 7.96
CA GLY A 525 -5.91 21.98 6.90
C GLY A 525 -7.31 22.53 7.21
N THR A 526 -8.27 22.16 6.36
CA THR A 526 -9.70 22.43 6.52
C THR A 526 -10.40 21.47 7.50
N GLY A 527 -9.79 20.31 7.73
CA GLY A 527 -10.36 19.15 8.40
C GLY A 527 -11.05 18.15 7.48
N PHE A 528 -11.18 18.44 6.19
CA PHE A 528 -11.73 17.50 5.19
C PHE A 528 -10.64 16.65 4.51
N GLU A 529 -9.38 16.78 4.93
CA GLU A 529 -8.26 16.14 4.27
C GLU A 529 -8.37 14.61 4.22
N ILE A 530 -8.04 14.05 3.06
CA ILE A 530 -7.82 12.62 2.83
C ILE A 530 -6.42 12.51 2.22
N LEU A 531 -5.51 11.88 2.94
CA LEU A 531 -4.09 11.80 2.61
C LEU A 531 -3.78 10.52 1.84
N CYS A 532 -3.11 10.65 0.70
CA CYS A 532 -2.41 9.57 0.02
C CYS A 532 -0.94 9.60 0.45
N GLN A 533 -0.37 8.49 0.92
CA GLN A 533 1.07 8.33 0.91
C GLN A 533 1.49 7.99 -0.53
N GLY A 534 2.22 8.90 -1.19
CA GLY A 534 2.57 8.82 -2.61
C GLY A 534 3.77 7.94 -2.94
N PHE A 535 4.16 7.03 -2.06
CA PHE A 535 5.34 6.17 -2.20
C PHE A 535 5.27 4.97 -1.25
N ASN A 536 6.08 3.95 -1.56
CA ASN A 536 6.39 2.82 -0.71
C ASN A 536 7.91 2.75 -0.46
N TRP A 537 8.40 1.76 0.29
CA TRP A 537 9.84 1.66 0.57
C TRP A 537 10.68 1.43 -0.70
N GLU A 538 10.14 0.65 -1.64
CA GLU A 538 10.78 0.26 -2.90
C GLU A 538 10.81 1.38 -3.97
N SER A 539 9.98 2.42 -3.83
CA SER A 539 9.84 3.53 -4.79
C SER A 539 11.17 4.18 -5.20
N ASN A 540 12.19 4.12 -4.33
CA ASN A 540 13.54 4.62 -4.63
C ASN A 540 14.23 3.88 -5.80
N LYS A 541 13.87 2.61 -6.04
CA LYS A 541 14.53 1.70 -6.99
C LYS A 541 14.13 1.97 -8.45
N SER A 542 13.06 2.73 -8.68
CA SER A 542 12.63 3.19 -10.00
C SER A 542 13.67 4.11 -10.68
N GLY A 543 14.32 5.00 -9.91
CA GLY A 543 15.18 6.06 -10.48
C GLY A 543 14.43 7.17 -11.23
N ARG A 544 13.10 7.06 -11.40
CA ARG A 544 12.22 8.03 -12.07
C ARG A 544 10.85 8.17 -11.38
N TRP A 545 10.78 7.89 -10.07
CA TRP A 545 9.53 7.81 -9.29
C TRP A 545 8.65 9.04 -9.44
N TYR A 546 9.24 10.25 -9.47
CA TYR A 546 8.46 11.47 -9.64
C TYR A 546 7.64 11.48 -10.94
N LYS A 547 8.17 10.94 -12.05
CA LYS A 547 7.43 10.79 -13.32
C LYS A 547 6.32 9.73 -13.21
N GLU A 548 6.61 8.59 -12.60
CA GLU A 548 5.63 7.51 -12.41
C GLU A 548 4.42 7.95 -11.57
N LEU A 549 4.67 8.71 -10.49
CA LEU A 549 3.63 9.27 -9.63
C LEU A 549 2.87 10.42 -10.32
N MET A 550 3.56 11.25 -11.12
CA MET A 550 2.95 12.32 -11.91
C MET A 550 1.86 11.79 -12.85
N GLU A 551 2.09 10.63 -13.47
CA GLU A 551 1.08 9.95 -14.30
C GLU A 551 -0.17 9.53 -13.51
N LYS A 552 -0.07 9.29 -12.20
CA LYS A 552 -1.20 8.85 -11.35
C LYS A 552 -1.95 10.01 -10.70
N ALA A 553 -1.47 11.25 -10.78
CA ALA A 553 -2.07 12.41 -10.11
C ALA A 553 -3.58 12.58 -10.41
N SER A 554 -3.98 12.47 -11.67
CA SER A 554 -5.39 12.53 -12.09
C SER A 554 -6.24 11.38 -11.57
N GLN A 555 -5.66 10.19 -11.39
CA GLN A 555 -6.35 9.02 -10.84
C GLN A 555 -6.59 9.22 -9.34
N LEU A 556 -5.58 9.67 -8.60
CA LEU A 556 -5.69 10.01 -7.17
C LEU A 556 -6.75 11.10 -6.92
N ALA A 557 -6.77 12.15 -7.74
CA ALA A 557 -7.81 13.18 -7.66
C ALA A 557 -9.21 12.63 -7.96
N SER A 558 -9.35 11.74 -8.95
CA SER A 558 -10.64 11.10 -9.29
C SER A 558 -11.16 10.13 -8.21
N LEU A 559 -10.26 9.55 -7.39
CA LEU A 559 -10.62 8.75 -6.21
C LEU A 559 -11.05 9.62 -5.02
N GLY A 560 -10.82 10.94 -5.08
CA GLY A 560 -11.20 11.89 -4.03
C GLY A 560 -10.13 12.17 -2.98
N PHE A 561 -8.86 11.87 -3.26
CA PHE A 561 -7.74 12.33 -2.43
C PHE A 561 -7.57 13.85 -2.53
N THR A 562 -7.20 14.49 -1.42
CA THR A 562 -7.03 15.96 -1.35
C THR A 562 -5.60 16.37 -0.98
N VAL A 563 -4.83 15.46 -0.41
CA VAL A 563 -3.43 15.67 -0.02
C VAL A 563 -2.60 14.45 -0.44
N VAL A 564 -1.39 14.67 -0.94
CA VAL A 564 -0.39 13.63 -1.15
C VAL A 564 0.88 13.93 -0.34
N TRP A 565 1.43 12.91 0.30
CA TRP A 565 2.72 12.94 0.99
C TRP A 565 3.78 12.32 0.08
N LEU A 566 4.78 13.11 -0.30
CA LEU A 566 5.92 12.69 -1.11
C LEU A 566 7.10 12.26 -0.22
N PRO A 567 7.97 11.34 -0.68
CA PRO A 567 9.13 10.88 0.10
C PRO A 567 10.16 12.01 0.32
N PRO A 568 11.18 11.79 1.18
CA PRO A 568 12.22 12.80 1.45
C PRO A 568 12.97 13.18 0.15
N PRO A 569 12.93 14.45 -0.28
CA PRO A 569 13.41 14.84 -1.60
C PRO A 569 14.93 15.06 -1.71
N THR A 570 15.64 15.01 -0.58
CA THR A 570 17.04 15.44 -0.45
C THR A 570 18.06 14.35 -0.80
N ASP A 571 19.26 14.77 -1.23
CA ASP A 571 20.45 13.90 -1.27
C ASP A 571 20.69 13.21 0.09
N SER A 572 20.91 11.90 0.06
CA SER A 572 20.92 11.04 1.23
C SER A 572 21.93 9.89 1.10
N VAL A 573 22.39 9.36 2.23
CA VAL A 573 23.21 8.13 2.29
C VAL A 573 22.36 6.90 2.00
N SER A 574 21.16 6.80 2.61
CA SER A 574 20.17 5.78 2.28
C SER A 574 19.43 6.17 1.00
N PRO A 575 19.17 5.24 0.07
CA PRO A 575 18.48 5.56 -1.17
C PRO A 575 17.02 6.00 -0.94
N GLU A 576 16.43 5.68 0.20
CA GLU A 576 15.07 6.06 0.62
C GLU A 576 14.96 7.47 1.24
N GLY A 577 16.07 8.23 1.30
CA GLY A 577 16.06 9.64 1.72
C GLY A 577 16.23 9.88 3.22
N TYR A 578 15.98 8.88 4.08
CA TYR A 578 16.01 8.99 5.55
C TYR A 578 17.41 9.10 6.20
N MET A 579 18.46 9.40 5.44
CA MET A 579 19.81 9.72 5.96
C MET A 579 20.38 10.94 5.21
N PRO A 580 19.71 12.11 5.28
CA PRO A 580 19.96 13.25 4.40
C PRO A 580 21.34 13.87 4.63
N ARG A 581 21.95 14.41 3.56
CA ARG A 581 23.28 15.05 3.58
C ARG A 581 23.23 16.53 3.23
N ASP A 582 22.90 16.87 1.98
CA ASP A 582 22.75 18.27 1.54
C ASP A 582 21.27 18.56 1.31
N LEU A 583 20.68 19.30 2.24
CA LEU A 583 19.25 19.60 2.23
C LEU A 583 18.84 20.46 1.01
N TYR A 584 19.77 21.20 0.41
CA TYR A 584 19.51 22.02 -0.78
C TYR A 584 19.70 21.25 -2.10
N ASN A 585 20.31 20.07 -2.09
CA ASN A 585 20.40 19.20 -3.26
C ASN A 585 19.19 18.25 -3.28
N LEU A 586 18.21 18.51 -4.15
CA LEU A 586 17.00 17.69 -4.28
C LEU A 586 17.05 16.67 -5.42
N ASN A 587 18.26 16.35 -5.90
CA ASN A 587 18.48 15.28 -6.88
C ASN A 587 18.68 13.96 -6.12
N SER A 588 17.58 13.25 -5.91
CA SER A 588 17.49 12.04 -5.09
C SER A 588 17.34 10.78 -5.95
N ARG A 589 17.09 9.63 -5.33
CA ARG A 589 16.73 8.39 -6.06
C ARG A 589 15.32 8.41 -6.65
N TYR A 590 14.46 9.31 -6.18
CA TYR A 590 13.10 9.46 -6.71
C TYR A 590 13.05 10.31 -7.99
N GLY A 591 14.08 11.13 -8.22
CA GLY A 591 14.26 11.96 -9.41
C GLY A 591 15.00 13.27 -9.11
N THR A 592 15.09 14.11 -10.13
CA THR A 592 15.71 15.44 -10.10
C THR A 592 14.82 16.51 -9.46
N ILE A 593 15.42 17.66 -9.14
CA ILE A 593 14.70 18.83 -8.60
C ILE A 593 13.60 19.36 -9.55
N ASP A 594 13.81 19.30 -10.87
CA ASP A 594 12.85 19.83 -11.84
C ASP A 594 11.68 18.85 -12.06
N GLU A 595 11.95 17.54 -12.07
CA GLU A 595 10.89 16.50 -12.06
C GLU A 595 10.02 16.59 -10.80
N LEU A 596 10.61 16.98 -9.66
CA LEU A 596 9.86 17.24 -8.42
C LEU A 596 8.96 18.48 -8.55
N LYS A 597 9.45 19.56 -9.16
CA LYS A 597 8.64 20.77 -9.43
C LYS A 597 7.47 20.48 -10.37
N ASP A 598 7.70 19.74 -11.45
CA ASP A 598 6.65 19.33 -12.39
C ASP A 598 5.63 18.41 -11.71
N LEU A 599 6.07 17.49 -10.84
CA LEU A 599 5.20 16.64 -10.02
C LEU A 599 4.30 17.46 -9.08
N VAL A 600 4.87 18.41 -8.32
CA VAL A 600 4.11 19.26 -7.39
C VAL A 600 3.07 20.09 -8.15
N LYS A 601 3.51 20.74 -9.24
CA LYS A 601 2.63 21.48 -10.15
C LYS A 601 1.51 20.58 -10.71
N LYS A 602 1.81 19.34 -11.10
CA LYS A 602 0.80 18.39 -11.63
C LYS A 602 -0.26 18.03 -10.59
N PHE A 603 0.12 17.92 -9.32
CA PHE A 603 -0.84 17.73 -8.23
C PHE A 603 -1.69 18.99 -7.98
N HIS A 604 -1.11 20.18 -8.03
CA HIS A 604 -1.84 21.45 -7.96
C HIS A 604 -2.87 21.61 -9.09
N GLU A 605 -2.51 21.24 -10.33
CA GLU A 605 -3.42 21.24 -11.49
C GLU A 605 -4.66 20.35 -11.29
N VAL A 606 -4.60 19.35 -10.40
CA VAL A 606 -5.73 18.47 -10.05
C VAL A 606 -6.30 18.74 -8.64
N ASN A 607 -5.96 19.89 -8.04
CA ASN A 607 -6.39 20.35 -6.71
C ASN A 607 -5.94 19.47 -5.52
N ILE A 608 -4.87 18.69 -5.68
CA ILE A 608 -4.22 17.97 -4.57
C ILE A 608 -3.12 18.84 -3.96
N ARG A 609 -3.14 18.98 -2.64
CA ARG A 609 -2.07 19.63 -1.85
C ARG A 609 -0.91 18.66 -1.65
N VAL A 610 0.33 19.16 -1.63
CA VAL A 610 1.53 18.32 -1.56
C VAL A 610 2.29 18.54 -0.26
N LEU A 611 2.51 17.49 0.51
CA LEU A 611 3.41 17.49 1.66
C LEU A 611 4.78 16.96 1.27
N GLY A 612 5.84 17.63 1.71
CA GLY A 612 7.19 17.10 1.70
C GLY A 612 7.47 16.33 2.98
N ASP A 613 8.15 15.20 2.87
CA ASP A 613 8.78 14.56 4.03
C ASP A 613 10.03 15.37 4.42
N VAL A 614 10.14 15.72 5.70
CA VAL A 614 11.25 16.53 6.23
C VAL A 614 11.94 15.81 7.38
N VAL A 615 13.09 15.23 7.06
CA VAL A 615 13.97 14.52 7.99
C VAL A 615 14.84 15.54 8.70
N LEU A 616 14.41 15.92 9.92
CA LEU A 616 14.98 17.04 10.68
C LEU A 616 15.91 16.59 11.82
N ASN A 617 15.61 15.45 12.47
CA ASN A 617 16.28 15.00 13.69
C ASN A 617 17.78 14.72 13.50
N HIS A 618 18.14 14.08 12.40
CA HIS A 618 19.48 13.58 12.13
C HIS A 618 19.91 13.89 10.70
N ARG A 619 21.21 14.08 10.50
CA ARG A 619 21.78 14.45 9.20
C ARG A 619 23.17 13.86 9.05
N CYS A 620 23.44 13.25 7.90
CA CYS A 620 24.75 12.71 7.57
C CYS A 620 25.72 13.81 7.14
N ALA A 621 26.91 13.81 7.74
CA ALA A 621 27.97 14.75 7.41
C ALA A 621 28.69 14.39 6.10
N GLN A 622 29.17 15.40 5.36
CA GLN A 622 29.89 15.23 4.11
C GLN A 622 31.38 14.91 4.31
N TYR A 623 31.95 15.30 5.46
CA TYR A 623 33.39 15.17 5.73
C TYR A 623 33.66 14.67 7.15
N GLN A 624 34.81 14.02 7.31
CA GLN A 624 35.35 13.65 8.62
C GLN A 624 36.14 14.83 9.22
N ASN A 625 36.07 15.00 10.54
CA ASN A 625 36.96 15.88 11.28
C ASN A 625 38.37 15.24 11.47
N GLN A 626 39.28 15.97 12.10
CA GLN A 626 40.66 15.53 12.37
C GLN A 626 40.81 14.21 13.17
N ASN A 627 39.75 13.78 13.87
CA ASN A 627 39.70 12.52 14.62
C ASN A 627 39.04 11.37 13.81
N GLY A 628 38.67 11.60 12.54
CA GLY A 628 37.97 10.61 11.70
C GLY A 628 36.45 10.55 11.91
N ILE A 629 35.86 11.48 12.66
CA ILE A 629 34.42 11.45 12.98
C ILE A 629 33.63 12.24 11.94
N TRP A 630 32.55 11.64 11.42
CA TRP A 630 31.65 12.23 10.43
C TRP A 630 30.71 13.27 11.06
N ASN A 631 31.24 14.46 11.36
CA ASN A 631 30.45 15.57 11.94
C ASN A 631 30.73 16.95 11.32
N ILE A 632 31.35 17.01 10.13
CA ILE A 632 31.57 18.25 9.36
C ILE A 632 30.67 18.25 8.12
N PHE A 633 29.74 19.21 8.07
CA PHE A 633 28.69 19.27 7.07
C PHE A 633 29.06 20.19 5.89
N GLY A 634 28.48 19.90 4.73
CA GLY A 634 28.62 20.66 3.49
C GLY A 634 27.29 21.17 2.95
N GLY A 635 27.29 21.58 1.69
CA GLY A 635 26.17 22.27 1.06
C GLY A 635 26.02 23.71 1.58
N ARG A 636 24.83 24.28 1.44
CA ARG A 636 24.51 25.61 1.99
C ARG A 636 24.48 25.62 3.53
N LEU A 637 24.20 24.48 4.16
CA LEU A 637 24.18 24.31 5.62
C LEU A 637 25.50 23.64 6.06
N ASN A 638 26.59 24.39 5.91
CA ASN A 638 27.98 23.97 6.19
C ASN A 638 28.32 24.03 7.69
N TRP A 639 27.50 23.36 8.50
CA TRP A 639 27.67 23.25 9.94
C TRP A 639 28.91 22.42 10.33
N ASP A 640 29.28 22.49 11.61
CA ASP A 640 30.29 21.64 12.23
C ASP A 640 29.70 20.88 13.43
N ASP A 641 30.57 20.24 14.22
CA ASP A 641 30.23 19.48 15.41
C ASP A 641 29.41 20.23 16.47
N ARG A 642 29.34 21.57 16.45
CA ARG A 642 28.44 22.37 17.31
C ARG A 642 26.96 22.20 16.96
N ALA A 643 26.65 21.71 15.77
CA ALA A 643 25.29 21.36 15.35
C ALA A 643 24.89 19.93 15.73
N VAL A 644 25.79 19.14 16.34
CA VAL A 644 25.54 17.77 16.78
C VAL A 644 25.42 17.74 18.30
N VAL A 645 24.47 16.96 18.84
CA VAL A 645 24.22 16.86 20.28
C VAL A 645 25.41 16.23 21.02
N ALA A 646 25.75 16.76 22.20
CA ALA A 646 26.95 16.39 22.95
C ALA A 646 26.86 15.05 23.71
N ASP A 647 25.69 14.40 23.70
CA ASP A 647 25.46 13.04 24.20
C ASP A 647 25.20 12.01 23.08
N ASP A 648 25.54 12.35 21.82
CA ASP A 648 25.74 11.37 20.76
C ASP A 648 27.12 10.69 20.91
N PRO A 649 27.19 9.40 21.29
CA PRO A 649 28.45 8.72 21.59
C PRO A 649 29.25 8.36 20.33
N HIS A 650 28.63 8.37 19.15
CA HIS A 650 29.25 7.97 17.90
C HIS A 650 29.79 9.17 17.13
N PHE A 651 29.02 10.27 17.11
CA PHE A 651 29.30 11.44 16.28
C PHE A 651 29.92 12.63 17.06
N GLN A 652 30.15 12.47 18.37
CA GLN A 652 31.00 13.35 19.20
C GLN A 652 30.67 14.85 19.05
N GLY A 653 29.42 15.20 19.29
CA GLY A 653 28.95 16.59 19.18
C GLY A 653 29.51 17.54 20.22
N ARG A 654 29.44 18.84 19.92
CA ARG A 654 29.77 19.96 20.81
C ARG A 654 28.61 20.95 20.99
N GLY A 655 27.40 20.57 20.58
CA GLY A 655 26.17 21.28 20.93
C GLY A 655 25.77 21.08 22.39
N ASN A 656 24.50 21.31 22.69
CA ASN A 656 23.86 20.90 23.93
C ASN A 656 23.49 19.40 23.89
N LYS A 657 22.87 18.91 24.96
CA LYS A 657 22.31 17.56 25.03
C LYS A 657 21.08 17.41 24.14
N SER A 658 20.75 16.17 23.75
CA SER A 658 19.53 15.87 23.01
C SER A 658 18.27 16.32 23.77
N SER A 659 17.19 16.56 23.01
CA SER A 659 15.88 16.94 23.55
C SER A 659 14.80 15.87 23.32
N GLY A 660 15.26 14.65 23.06
CA GLY A 660 14.51 13.45 22.69
C GLY A 660 15.48 12.32 22.33
N ASP A 661 14.99 11.30 21.64
CA ASP A 661 15.77 10.08 21.32
C ASP A 661 16.85 10.29 20.24
N ASN A 662 17.99 9.60 20.38
CA ASN A 662 19.06 9.61 19.38
C ASN A 662 18.88 8.49 18.33
N PHE A 663 18.83 8.85 17.06
CA PHE A 663 18.94 7.94 15.93
C PHE A 663 20.41 7.52 15.73
N HIS A 664 20.76 6.26 16.03
CA HIS A 664 22.17 5.87 16.18
C HIS A 664 23.00 5.81 14.88
N ALA A 665 22.39 5.83 13.69
CA ALA A 665 23.09 5.64 12.42
C ALA A 665 23.55 6.95 11.73
N ALA A 666 23.17 8.12 12.25
CA ALA A 666 23.60 9.42 11.73
C ALA A 666 23.71 10.48 12.85
N PRO A 667 24.53 11.54 12.70
CA PRO A 667 24.63 12.62 13.66
C PRO A 667 23.27 13.23 14.03
N ASN A 668 22.95 13.23 15.33
CA ASN A 668 21.72 13.81 15.87
C ASN A 668 21.88 15.32 16.06
N ILE A 669 20.92 16.10 15.56
CA ILE A 669 21.04 17.55 15.36
C ILE A 669 20.58 18.34 16.59
N ASP A 670 21.41 19.28 17.03
CA ASP A 670 21.10 20.16 18.14
C ASP A 670 20.18 21.32 17.71
N HIS A 671 18.87 21.03 17.69
CA HIS A 671 17.80 22.01 17.49
C HIS A 671 17.76 23.13 18.55
N SER A 672 18.54 23.05 19.64
CA SER A 672 18.67 24.15 20.62
C SER A 672 19.56 25.30 20.12
N GLN A 673 20.40 25.09 19.11
CA GLN A 673 21.22 26.15 18.51
C GLN A 673 20.39 27.12 17.65
N ASP A 674 20.61 28.44 17.82
CA ASP A 674 19.93 29.46 17.01
C ASP A 674 20.29 29.37 15.53
N PHE A 675 21.53 29.03 15.17
CA PHE A 675 21.95 28.93 13.77
C PHE A 675 21.30 27.73 13.07
N VAL A 676 21.25 26.57 13.71
CA VAL A 676 20.52 25.38 13.23
C VAL A 676 19.04 25.70 13.02
N ARG A 677 18.39 26.36 13.99
CA ARG A 677 16.99 26.79 13.83
C ARG A 677 16.81 27.77 12.68
N LYS A 678 17.65 28.80 12.58
CA LYS A 678 17.57 29.81 11.52
C LYS A 678 17.69 29.16 10.14
N ASP A 679 18.69 28.32 9.93
CA ASP A 679 18.99 27.75 8.62
C ASP A 679 17.93 26.70 8.20
N LEU A 680 17.39 25.93 9.15
CA LEU A 680 16.25 25.03 8.89
C LEU A 680 14.96 25.81 8.56
N LYS A 681 14.71 26.95 9.19
CA LYS A 681 13.58 27.84 8.82
C LYS A 681 13.75 28.40 7.40
N GLU A 682 14.96 28.85 7.04
CA GLU A 682 15.26 29.28 5.66
C GLU A 682 15.08 28.15 4.64
N TRP A 683 15.45 26.93 4.99
CA TRP A 683 15.30 25.76 4.13
C TRP A 683 13.84 25.36 3.91
N LEU A 684 13.03 25.27 4.96
CA LEU A 684 11.60 24.96 4.85
C LEU A 684 10.83 26.05 4.07
N HIS A 685 11.16 27.32 4.29
CA HIS A 685 10.60 28.44 3.52
C HIS A 685 11.01 28.39 2.04
N TRP A 686 12.27 28.00 1.75
CA TRP A 686 12.77 27.79 0.40
C TRP A 686 12.06 26.61 -0.31
N LEU A 687 11.87 25.48 0.38
CA LEU A 687 11.13 24.32 -0.16
C LEU A 687 9.70 24.70 -0.59
N ARG A 688 8.97 25.49 0.22
CA ARG A 688 7.62 25.93 -0.18
C ARG A 688 7.65 26.86 -1.39
N ARG A 689 8.60 27.80 -1.44
CA ARG A 689 8.63 28.84 -2.48
C ARG A 689 9.17 28.36 -3.82
N GLU A 690 10.22 27.56 -3.82
CA GLU A 690 10.94 27.15 -5.04
C GLU A 690 10.47 25.80 -5.58
N ILE A 691 9.88 24.94 -4.74
CA ILE A 691 9.37 23.60 -5.11
C ILE A 691 7.83 23.56 -5.10
N GLY A 692 7.17 24.43 -4.32
CA GLY A 692 5.71 24.53 -4.25
C GLY A 692 5.05 23.72 -3.12
N TYR A 693 5.80 23.16 -2.17
CA TYR A 693 5.22 22.36 -1.10
C TYR A 693 4.17 23.11 -0.26
N ASP A 694 3.00 22.50 -0.08
CA ASP A 694 1.92 23.05 0.72
C ASP A 694 2.15 22.84 2.22
N GLY A 695 2.84 21.76 2.60
CA GLY A 695 3.05 21.40 4.00
C GLY A 695 4.01 20.22 4.21
N TRP A 696 3.95 19.59 5.39
CA TRP A 696 5.00 18.69 5.86
C TRP A 696 4.47 17.39 6.48
N ARG A 697 5.14 16.26 6.18
CA ARG A 697 5.26 15.13 7.13
C ARG A 697 6.60 15.30 7.84
N LEU A 698 6.58 15.34 9.16
CA LEU A 698 7.76 15.53 9.99
C LEU A 698 8.22 14.15 10.50
N ASP A 699 9.43 13.77 10.11
CA ASP A 699 10.07 12.50 10.47
C ASP A 699 10.48 12.44 11.95
N PHE A 700 10.41 11.24 12.54
CA PHE A 700 11.02 10.89 13.84
C PHE A 700 10.89 11.97 14.94
N VAL A 701 9.73 12.58 15.10
CA VAL A 701 9.56 13.78 15.95
C VAL A 701 9.61 13.53 17.46
N ARG A 702 9.86 12.28 17.88
CA ARG A 702 10.24 11.90 19.25
C ARG A 702 11.73 12.20 19.54
N GLY A 703 12.55 12.40 18.51
CA GLY A 703 13.98 12.70 18.64
C GLY A 703 14.33 14.11 19.15
N PHE A 704 13.40 15.07 19.00
CA PHE A 704 13.61 16.46 19.41
C PHE A 704 12.33 17.14 19.92
N TRP A 705 12.49 18.18 20.74
CA TRP A 705 11.36 18.85 21.38
C TRP A 705 10.40 19.53 20.39
N GLY A 706 9.12 19.17 20.44
CA GLY A 706 8.06 19.68 19.55
C GLY A 706 7.84 21.20 19.57
N GLY A 707 8.38 21.92 20.57
CA GLY A 707 8.40 23.40 20.53
C GLY A 707 9.28 23.95 19.41
N TYR A 708 10.32 23.24 18.98
CA TYR A 708 11.09 23.59 17.79
C TYR A 708 10.27 23.37 16.50
N VAL A 709 9.40 22.36 16.48
CA VAL A 709 8.47 22.13 15.36
C VAL A 709 7.49 23.30 15.21
N LYS A 710 6.90 23.81 16.30
CA LYS A 710 6.12 25.07 16.26
C LYS A 710 6.92 26.19 15.59
N ASP A 711 8.17 26.36 16.01
CA ASP A 711 9.09 27.40 15.52
C ASP A 711 9.39 27.27 14.01
N TYR A 712 9.36 26.04 13.46
CA TYR A 712 9.47 25.73 12.04
C TYR A 712 8.16 25.93 11.28
N LEU A 713 7.01 25.59 11.88
CA LEU A 713 5.69 25.76 11.28
C LEU A 713 5.30 27.25 11.20
N ASP A 714 5.57 28.04 12.24
CA ASP A 714 5.35 29.50 12.24
C ASP A 714 6.17 30.20 11.13
N ALA A 715 7.40 29.71 10.86
CA ALA A 715 8.30 30.32 9.88
C ALA A 715 8.09 29.83 8.44
N SER A 716 7.39 28.70 8.26
CA SER A 716 7.07 28.14 6.94
C SER A 716 5.59 28.27 6.56
N GLU A 717 4.70 28.66 7.49
CA GLU A 717 3.26 28.91 7.28
C GLU A 717 2.48 27.82 6.49
N PRO A 718 2.69 26.50 6.74
CA PRO A 718 2.13 25.46 5.88
C PRO A 718 0.60 25.35 5.99
N TYR A 719 0.00 24.74 4.97
CA TYR A 719 -1.41 24.37 4.93
C TYR A 719 -1.74 23.28 5.95
N PHE A 720 -0.92 22.22 5.98
CA PHE A 720 -1.12 21.03 6.82
C PHE A 720 0.24 20.46 7.26
N ALA A 721 0.35 20.02 8.52
CA ALA A 721 1.54 19.39 9.07
C ALA A 721 1.16 18.19 9.96
N VAL A 722 1.86 17.07 9.77
CA VAL A 722 1.70 15.84 10.57
C VAL A 722 3.06 15.32 11.04
N GLY A 723 3.20 15.07 12.34
CA GLY A 723 4.40 14.46 12.93
C GLY A 723 4.26 12.96 13.18
N GLU A 724 5.35 12.23 12.95
CA GLU A 724 5.47 10.82 13.34
C GLU A 724 5.97 10.67 14.78
N TYR A 725 5.05 10.78 15.73
CA TYR A 725 5.32 10.37 17.11
C TYR A 725 4.98 8.87 17.24
N TRP A 726 5.90 8.00 16.79
CA TRP A 726 5.80 6.56 17.00
C TRP A 726 6.52 6.17 18.28
N ASP A 727 5.79 5.52 19.18
CA ASP A 727 6.30 5.01 20.44
C ASP A 727 5.74 3.62 20.76
N SER A 728 6.28 2.95 21.77
CA SER A 728 5.79 1.63 22.19
C SER A 728 4.47 1.76 22.95
N LEU A 729 3.50 0.93 22.56
CA LEU A 729 2.25 0.74 23.30
C LEU A 729 2.52 0.17 24.70
N SER A 730 1.49 0.20 25.54
CA SER A 730 1.51 -0.36 26.90
C SER A 730 1.19 -1.87 26.83
N TYR A 731 2.05 -2.69 27.44
CA TYR A 731 1.89 -4.14 27.51
C TYR A 731 2.13 -4.63 28.95
N THR A 732 1.34 -5.61 29.38
CA THR A 732 1.47 -6.28 30.68
C THR A 732 1.61 -7.79 30.43
N TYR A 733 2.76 -8.38 30.80
CA TYR A 733 3.12 -9.79 30.53
C TYR A 733 3.00 -10.18 29.04
N GLY A 734 3.56 -9.34 28.15
CA GLY A 734 3.50 -9.51 26.69
C GLY A 734 2.14 -9.20 26.05
N GLU A 735 1.07 -9.08 26.84
CA GLU A 735 -0.28 -8.81 26.35
C GLU A 735 -0.56 -7.31 26.27
N MET A 736 -1.11 -6.84 25.15
CA MET A 736 -1.40 -5.42 24.94
C MET A 736 -2.51 -4.95 25.89
N ASP A 737 -2.21 -3.93 26.70
CA ASP A 737 -3.20 -3.37 27.63
C ASP A 737 -4.42 -2.84 26.87
N HIS A 738 -5.61 -3.03 27.43
CA HIS A 738 -6.82 -2.39 26.90
C HIS A 738 -6.74 -0.86 27.02
N ASN A 739 -6.13 -0.35 28.10
CA ASN A 739 -6.01 1.08 28.34
C ASN A 739 -4.70 1.64 27.78
N GLN A 740 -4.76 2.25 26.60
CA GLN A 740 -3.63 2.94 25.97
C GLN A 740 -3.63 4.46 26.23
N ASP A 741 -4.36 4.96 27.24
CA ASP A 741 -4.39 6.38 27.63
C ASP A 741 -2.96 6.95 27.79
N ALA A 742 -2.05 6.18 28.39
CA ALA A 742 -0.65 6.59 28.57
C ALA A 742 0.11 6.75 27.25
N HIS A 743 -0.26 6.03 26.18
CA HIS A 743 0.36 6.17 24.85
C HIS A 743 -0.22 7.37 24.10
N ARG A 744 -1.56 7.48 24.00
CA ARG A 744 -2.20 8.65 23.35
C ARG A 744 -1.91 9.97 24.06
N GLN A 745 -1.68 9.96 25.36
CA GLN A 745 -1.25 11.15 26.11
C GLN A 745 0.13 11.64 25.63
N ARG A 746 1.13 10.77 25.40
CA ARG A 746 2.47 11.19 24.94
C ARG A 746 2.43 11.86 23.56
N ILE A 747 1.63 11.32 22.63
CA ILE A 747 1.37 11.95 21.33
C ILE A 747 0.70 13.32 21.51
N ILE A 748 -0.27 13.44 22.43
CA ILE A 748 -0.97 14.69 22.71
C ILE A 748 -0.08 15.71 23.42
N ASP A 749 0.86 15.28 24.26
CA ASP A 749 1.85 16.16 24.90
C ASP A 749 2.85 16.72 23.86
N TRP A 750 3.23 15.91 22.87
CA TRP A 750 3.98 16.40 21.71
C TRP A 750 3.17 17.38 20.85
N ILE A 751 1.89 17.09 20.55
CA ILE A 751 0.99 18.02 19.86
C ILE A 751 0.88 19.34 20.64
N ASN A 752 0.73 19.28 21.98
CA ASN A 752 0.71 20.45 22.86
C ASN A 752 2.04 21.23 22.84
N ALA A 753 3.19 20.55 22.76
CA ALA A 753 4.49 21.20 22.60
C ALA A 753 4.58 21.99 21.28
N THR A 754 3.92 21.53 20.20
CA THR A 754 3.77 22.32 18.96
C THR A 754 2.79 23.51 19.10
N ASN A 755 2.25 23.78 20.30
CA ASN A 755 1.10 24.66 20.53
C ASN A 755 -0.15 24.22 19.73
N GLY A 756 -0.28 22.93 19.46
CA GLY A 756 -1.35 22.36 18.64
C GLY A 756 -1.34 22.83 17.18
N THR A 757 -0.19 23.23 16.63
CA THR A 757 -0.06 23.62 15.21
C THR A 757 0.15 22.39 14.31
N ALA A 758 0.88 21.37 14.77
CA ALA A 758 0.97 20.08 14.07
C ALA A 758 -0.17 19.13 14.49
N GLY A 759 -0.64 18.30 13.56
CA GLY A 759 -1.22 17.00 13.89
C GLY A 759 -0.14 15.95 14.11
N ALA A 760 -0.53 14.74 14.50
CA ALA A 760 0.36 13.57 14.56
C ALA A 760 -0.33 12.31 14.02
N PHE A 761 0.44 11.34 13.55
CA PHE A 761 -0.09 10.03 13.18
C PHE A 761 -0.66 9.31 14.41
N ASP A 762 -1.87 8.76 14.29
CA ASP A 762 -2.55 8.04 15.38
C ASP A 762 -2.07 6.59 15.46
N VAL A 763 -0.79 6.45 15.84
CA VAL A 763 -0.11 5.17 16.08
C VAL A 763 -0.88 4.34 17.14
N THR A 764 -1.54 5.02 18.09
CA THR A 764 -2.44 4.37 19.07
C THR A 764 -3.60 3.66 18.37
N THR A 765 -4.29 4.31 17.43
CA THR A 765 -5.34 3.66 16.64
C THR A 765 -4.79 2.58 15.71
N LYS A 766 -3.67 2.80 15.00
CA LYS A 766 -3.02 1.75 14.16
C LYS A 766 -2.83 0.45 14.96
N GLY A 767 -2.25 0.54 16.15
CA GLY A 767 -1.94 -0.63 16.96
C GLY A 767 -3.13 -1.31 17.62
N ILE A 768 -4.09 -0.54 18.17
CA ILE A 768 -5.30 -1.14 18.75
C ILE A 768 -6.16 -1.77 17.67
N LEU A 769 -6.24 -1.16 16.48
CA LEU A 769 -6.98 -1.69 15.33
C LEU A 769 -6.32 -2.96 14.77
N HIS A 770 -4.98 -3.04 14.73
CA HIS A 770 -4.24 -4.28 14.43
C HIS A 770 -4.67 -5.40 15.40
N ALA A 771 -4.47 -5.22 16.70
CA ALA A 771 -4.77 -6.24 17.71
C ALA A 771 -6.25 -6.65 17.72
N ALA A 772 -7.18 -5.69 17.57
CA ALA A 772 -8.62 -5.97 17.54
C ALA A 772 -9.04 -6.85 16.36
N LEU A 773 -8.46 -6.64 15.16
CA LEU A 773 -8.82 -7.37 13.94
C LEU A 773 -8.09 -8.71 13.83
N GLU A 774 -6.85 -8.79 14.29
CA GLU A 774 -6.03 -10.00 14.41
C GLU A 774 -6.64 -11.01 15.39
N ARG A 775 -6.92 -10.56 16.62
CA ARG A 775 -7.30 -11.44 17.74
C ARG A 775 -8.80 -11.69 17.85
N CYS A 776 -9.60 -11.01 17.02
CA CYS A 776 -11.06 -10.93 17.12
C CYS A 776 -11.49 -10.41 18.51
N GLU A 777 -11.09 -9.16 18.76
CA GLU A 777 -11.26 -8.42 20.02
C GLU A 777 -11.82 -7.01 19.75
N TYR A 778 -12.91 -6.93 18.99
CA TYR A 778 -13.48 -5.65 18.52
C TYR A 778 -13.97 -4.73 19.67
N TRP A 779 -14.16 -5.28 20.88
CA TRP A 779 -14.40 -4.54 22.13
C TRP A 779 -13.29 -3.54 22.45
N ARG A 780 -12.03 -3.79 22.04
CA ARG A 780 -10.90 -2.87 22.24
C ARG A 780 -11.09 -1.53 21.53
N LEU A 781 -11.99 -1.44 20.55
CA LEU A 781 -12.30 -0.23 19.80
C LEU A 781 -13.22 0.76 20.55
N SER A 782 -13.51 0.50 21.84
CA SER A 782 -14.19 1.45 22.72
C SER A 782 -13.44 1.60 24.06
N ASP A 783 -13.07 2.83 24.40
CA ASP A 783 -12.53 3.16 25.72
C ASP A 783 -13.61 3.13 26.82
N GLN A 784 -13.18 3.26 28.08
CA GLN A 784 -14.03 3.26 29.27
C GLN A 784 -15.11 4.37 29.30
N LYS A 785 -15.08 5.33 28.36
CA LYS A 785 -16.01 6.45 28.24
C LYS A 785 -16.90 6.33 26.98
N GLY A 786 -16.86 5.19 26.28
CA GLY A 786 -17.63 4.94 25.06
C GLY A 786 -17.10 5.68 23.82
N LYS A 787 -15.80 6.01 23.80
CA LYS A 787 -15.13 6.72 22.69
C LYS A 787 -14.10 5.84 21.98
N PRO A 788 -13.66 6.20 20.77
CA PRO A 788 -12.47 5.59 20.16
C PRO A 788 -11.25 5.62 21.11
N PRO A 789 -10.41 4.58 21.11
CA PRO A 789 -9.34 4.41 22.09
C PRO A 789 -8.01 5.08 21.69
N GLY A 790 -7.87 5.55 20.45
CA GLY A 790 -6.69 6.28 19.97
C GLY A 790 -6.71 7.78 20.28
N VAL A 791 -5.78 8.53 19.69
CA VAL A 791 -5.71 10.01 19.74
C VAL A 791 -7.02 10.62 19.20
N VAL A 792 -7.61 9.99 18.18
CA VAL A 792 -8.91 10.33 17.59
C VAL A 792 -10.07 10.38 18.61
N GLY A 793 -10.00 9.66 19.73
CA GLY A 793 -11.00 9.75 20.80
C GLY A 793 -10.94 11.04 21.63
N TRP A 794 -9.76 11.69 21.67
CA TRP A 794 -9.49 12.86 22.51
C TRP A 794 -9.33 14.14 21.68
N TRP A 795 -8.57 14.09 20.58
CA TRP A 795 -8.32 15.24 19.71
C TRP A 795 -8.35 14.87 18.22
N PRO A 796 -9.52 14.50 17.66
CA PRO A 796 -9.62 14.00 16.28
C PRO A 796 -9.13 15.02 15.25
N SER A 797 -9.23 16.33 15.51
CA SER A 797 -8.69 17.36 14.61
C SER A 797 -7.16 17.47 14.59
N ARG A 798 -6.45 16.54 15.23
CA ARG A 798 -4.99 16.40 15.24
C ARG A 798 -4.53 14.95 15.03
N ALA A 799 -5.46 14.02 14.81
CA ALA A 799 -5.18 12.60 14.61
C ALA A 799 -5.18 12.27 13.10
N ALA A 800 -4.00 11.96 12.54
CA ALA A 800 -3.87 11.39 11.21
C ALA A 800 -3.96 9.86 11.32
N THR A 801 -5.12 9.28 11.05
CA THR A 801 -5.40 7.86 11.24
C THR A 801 -4.97 7.05 10.02
N PHE A 802 -4.13 6.03 10.20
CA PHE A 802 -3.61 5.18 9.14
C PHE A 802 -3.73 3.70 9.52
N ILE A 803 -3.69 2.81 8.54
CA ILE A 803 -3.59 1.35 8.79
C ILE A 803 -2.21 0.78 8.40
N GLU A 804 -1.49 1.47 7.52
CA GLU A 804 -0.16 1.06 7.05
C GLU A 804 0.61 2.29 6.54
N ASN A 805 1.93 2.30 6.69
CA ASN A 805 2.85 3.24 6.03
C ASN A 805 4.00 2.45 5.34
N HIS A 806 5.09 3.12 4.96
CA HIS A 806 6.23 2.44 4.32
C HIS A 806 7.06 1.54 5.26
N ASP A 807 7.06 1.80 6.58
CA ASP A 807 7.82 1.02 7.56
C ASP A 807 7.02 -0.15 8.13
N THR A 808 5.76 0.11 8.50
CA THR A 808 4.88 -0.91 9.08
C THR A 808 4.52 -1.95 8.02
N GLY A 809 4.31 -1.51 6.77
CA GLY A 809 4.03 -2.35 5.60
C GLY A 809 5.17 -2.39 4.59
N SER A 810 4.83 -2.24 3.31
CA SER A 810 5.77 -2.31 2.17
C SER A 810 6.71 -3.52 2.22
N THR A 811 8.01 -3.37 1.92
CA THR A 811 9.03 -4.42 2.06
C THR A 811 9.65 -4.50 3.46
N GLN A 812 9.72 -3.41 4.23
CA GLN A 812 10.22 -3.43 5.62
C GLN A 812 9.36 -4.33 6.52
N GLY A 813 8.05 -4.06 6.58
CA GLY A 813 7.08 -4.92 7.26
C GLY A 813 7.19 -4.95 8.78
N HIS A 814 7.68 -3.89 9.43
CA HIS A 814 7.95 -3.88 10.87
C HIS A 814 6.69 -4.12 11.73
N TRP A 815 5.49 -3.83 11.21
CA TRP A 815 4.23 -3.98 11.95
C TRP A 815 3.04 -4.09 10.98
N ARG A 816 3.10 -5.07 10.07
CA ARG A 816 2.12 -5.23 8.99
C ARG A 816 0.70 -5.32 9.52
N PHE A 817 -0.25 -4.69 8.85
CA PHE A 817 -1.66 -4.84 9.18
C PHE A 817 -2.11 -6.30 8.94
N PRO A 818 -3.06 -6.86 9.71
CA PRO A 818 -3.45 -8.26 9.57
C PRO A 818 -3.98 -8.58 8.16
N SER A 819 -3.38 -9.59 7.53
CA SER A 819 -3.63 -9.95 6.12
C SER A 819 -5.09 -10.30 5.84
N GLY A 820 -5.69 -9.68 4.83
CA GLY A 820 -7.09 -9.87 4.46
C GLY A 820 -8.09 -9.18 5.40
N LYS A 821 -7.62 -8.27 6.27
CA LYS A 821 -8.43 -7.40 7.15
C LYS A 821 -8.29 -5.91 6.83
N GLU A 822 -7.48 -5.54 5.84
CA GLU A 822 -7.14 -4.18 5.43
C GLU A 822 -8.40 -3.36 5.11
N MET A 823 -9.39 -3.96 4.44
CA MET A 823 -10.66 -3.29 4.15
C MET A 823 -11.53 -3.04 5.39
N GLN A 824 -11.42 -3.83 6.46
CA GLN A 824 -12.03 -3.50 7.75
C GLN A 824 -11.29 -2.32 8.41
N GLY A 825 -9.97 -2.27 8.27
CA GLY A 825 -9.16 -1.12 8.66
C GLY A 825 -9.56 0.17 7.92
N TYR A 826 -9.75 0.11 6.60
CA TYR A 826 -10.19 1.24 5.79
C TYR A 826 -11.65 1.64 6.05
N ALA A 827 -12.56 0.69 6.23
CA ALA A 827 -13.94 0.96 6.63
C ALA A 827 -13.99 1.72 7.97
N TYR A 828 -13.10 1.42 8.92
CA TYR A 828 -12.89 2.21 10.11
C TYR A 828 -12.36 3.63 9.77
N ILE A 829 -11.12 3.77 9.29
CA ILE A 829 -10.48 5.10 9.21
C ILE A 829 -11.16 6.06 8.23
N LEU A 830 -11.73 5.59 7.12
CA LEU A 830 -12.37 6.47 6.13
C LEU A 830 -13.75 6.96 6.58
N THR A 831 -14.51 6.17 7.36
CA THR A 831 -15.80 6.61 7.91
C THR A 831 -15.67 7.42 9.21
N HIS A 832 -14.56 7.27 9.93
CA HIS A 832 -14.40 7.85 11.27
C HIS A 832 -13.89 9.31 11.26
N PRO A 833 -14.00 10.03 12.40
CA PRO A 833 -13.28 11.27 12.62
C PRO A 833 -11.75 11.07 12.54
N GLY A 834 -10.99 12.16 12.58
CA GLY A 834 -9.57 12.16 12.18
C GLY A 834 -9.38 12.48 10.69
N THR A 835 -8.11 12.58 10.30
CA THR A 835 -7.67 12.75 8.91
C THR A 835 -7.15 11.39 8.41
N PRO A 836 -7.87 10.65 7.56
CA PRO A 836 -7.43 9.35 7.10
C PRO A 836 -6.23 9.45 6.14
N ALA A 837 -5.25 8.57 6.35
CA ALA A 837 -4.14 8.34 5.45
C ALA A 837 -4.23 6.93 4.85
N VAL A 838 -4.11 6.85 3.53
CA VAL A 838 -4.22 5.61 2.73
C VAL A 838 -2.86 5.34 2.08
N PHE A 839 -2.42 4.09 2.17
CA PHE A 839 -1.08 3.66 1.76
C PHE A 839 -1.01 3.32 0.26
N TYR A 840 0.10 3.69 -0.40
CA TYR A 840 0.29 3.55 -1.85
C TYR A 840 -0.06 2.15 -2.38
N ASP A 841 0.54 1.11 -1.78
CA ASP A 841 0.40 -0.28 -2.23
C ASP A 841 -1.05 -0.77 -2.15
N HIS A 842 -1.86 -0.18 -1.26
CA HIS A 842 -3.28 -0.49 -1.13
C HIS A 842 -4.16 0.33 -2.10
N ILE A 843 -3.75 1.55 -2.47
CA ILE A 843 -4.43 2.36 -3.50
C ILE A 843 -4.28 1.71 -4.87
N PHE A 844 -3.11 1.13 -5.17
CA PHE A 844 -2.79 0.51 -6.46
C PHE A 844 -2.88 -1.02 -6.43
N SER A 845 -3.84 -1.56 -5.68
CA SER A 845 -4.18 -2.98 -5.64
C SER A 845 -5.68 -3.22 -5.89
N HIS A 846 -6.14 -4.46 -5.70
CA HIS A 846 -7.54 -4.85 -5.82
C HIS A 846 -8.48 -4.10 -4.85
N TYR A 847 -7.95 -3.46 -3.79
CA TYR A 847 -8.73 -2.63 -2.86
C TYR A 847 -9.19 -1.28 -3.44
N GLN A 848 -8.68 -0.85 -4.61
CA GLN A 848 -8.89 0.52 -5.14
C GLN A 848 -10.36 0.93 -5.24
N SER A 849 -11.24 0.03 -5.70
CA SER A 849 -12.67 0.31 -5.91
C SER A 849 -13.43 0.48 -4.60
N GLU A 850 -13.12 -0.34 -3.60
CA GLU A 850 -13.73 -0.27 -2.26
C GLU A 850 -13.22 0.95 -1.49
N ILE A 851 -11.92 1.26 -1.56
CA ILE A 851 -11.32 2.47 -1.00
C ILE A 851 -11.93 3.73 -1.62
N GLY A 852 -12.05 3.80 -2.95
CA GLY A 852 -12.72 4.91 -3.64
C GLY A 852 -14.20 5.04 -3.26
N SER A 853 -14.89 3.93 -3.01
CA SER A 853 -16.27 3.92 -2.53
C SER A 853 -16.40 4.47 -1.11
N LEU A 854 -15.47 4.11 -0.20
CA LEU A 854 -15.40 4.65 1.15
C LEU A 854 -15.04 6.16 1.17
N ILE A 855 -14.14 6.60 0.30
CA ILE A 855 -13.83 8.04 0.11
C ILE A 855 -15.06 8.80 -0.41
N SER A 856 -15.79 8.23 -1.38
CA SER A 856 -17.05 8.79 -1.89
C SER A 856 -18.10 8.94 -0.78
N ILE A 857 -18.28 7.92 0.07
CA ILE A 857 -19.16 7.97 1.26
C ILE A 857 -18.72 9.10 2.20
N ARG A 858 -17.43 9.17 2.56
CA ARG A 858 -16.89 10.22 3.44
C ARG A 858 -17.19 11.63 2.91
N ASN A 859 -16.88 11.86 1.63
CA ASN A 859 -17.01 13.15 0.98
C ASN A 859 -18.48 13.59 0.83
N ARG A 860 -19.39 12.70 0.39
CA ARG A 860 -20.79 13.08 0.16
C ARG A 860 -21.58 13.37 1.44
N ASN A 861 -21.25 12.67 2.54
CA ASN A 861 -21.81 12.96 3.87
C ASN A 861 -21.12 14.16 4.56
N LYS A 862 -20.04 14.69 3.99
CA LYS A 862 -19.19 15.72 4.57
C LYS A 862 -18.64 15.32 5.95
N ILE A 863 -18.16 14.08 6.07
CA ILE A 863 -17.44 13.61 7.25
C ILE A 863 -16.04 14.24 7.27
N HIS A 864 -15.61 14.69 8.45
CA HIS A 864 -14.40 15.48 8.63
C HIS A 864 -13.70 15.18 9.96
N CYS A 865 -12.51 15.74 10.18
CA CYS A 865 -11.68 15.47 11.35
C CYS A 865 -12.29 15.93 12.70
N ARG A 866 -13.49 16.52 12.71
CA ARG A 866 -14.26 16.88 13.91
C ARG A 866 -15.68 16.30 13.91
N SER A 867 -16.01 15.39 13.00
CA SER A 867 -17.30 14.69 13.00
C SER A 867 -17.55 14.03 14.36
N THR A 868 -18.82 13.97 14.76
CA THR A 868 -19.23 13.28 15.97
C THR A 868 -19.27 11.78 15.72
N ILE A 869 -18.98 10.99 16.76
CA ILE A 869 -19.07 9.53 16.71
C ILE A 869 -19.78 9.00 17.95
N LYS A 870 -20.66 8.02 17.70
CA LYS A 870 -21.41 7.28 18.70
C LYS A 870 -21.18 5.79 18.46
N ILE A 871 -20.35 5.17 19.28
CA ILE A 871 -20.18 3.71 19.28
C ILE A 871 -21.51 3.10 19.72
N THR A 872 -22.04 2.19 18.91
CA THR A 872 -23.32 1.50 19.16
C THR A 872 -23.13 0.04 19.56
N LYS A 873 -22.01 -0.57 19.18
CA LYS A 873 -21.64 -1.94 19.55
C LYS A 873 -20.11 -2.08 19.62
N ALA A 874 -19.59 -2.75 20.64
CA ALA A 874 -18.17 -3.06 20.80
C ALA A 874 -18.04 -4.37 21.60
N GLU A 875 -18.16 -5.49 20.89
CA GLU A 875 -18.22 -6.85 21.45
C GLU A 875 -17.06 -7.71 20.92
N ARG A 876 -17.01 -9.01 21.24
CA ARG A 876 -15.91 -9.89 20.79
C ARG A 876 -15.74 -9.89 19.27
N ASP A 877 -16.83 -10.07 18.54
CA ASP A 877 -16.87 -10.36 17.12
C ASP A 877 -17.33 -9.19 16.24
N VAL A 878 -17.71 -8.06 16.84
CA VAL A 878 -18.23 -6.91 16.08
C VAL A 878 -17.99 -5.56 16.79
N TYR A 879 -17.56 -4.58 16.00
CA TYR A 879 -17.62 -3.16 16.34
C TYR A 879 -18.56 -2.45 15.37
N ALA A 880 -19.41 -1.57 15.90
CA ALA A 880 -20.26 -0.70 15.10
C ALA A 880 -20.39 0.70 15.71
N ALA A 881 -20.47 1.70 14.84
CA ALA A 881 -20.59 3.09 15.21
C ALA A 881 -21.47 3.87 14.21
N ILE A 882 -22.01 4.99 14.69
CA ILE A 882 -22.71 6.00 13.89
C ILE A 882 -21.88 7.29 13.91
N ILE A 883 -21.69 7.91 12.74
CA ILE A 883 -20.88 9.11 12.51
C ILE A 883 -21.77 10.24 11.97
N ASP A 884 -21.71 11.40 12.61
CA ASP A 884 -22.54 12.60 12.35
C ASP A 884 -24.07 12.36 12.29
N ASP A 885 -24.54 11.24 12.85
CA ASP A 885 -25.91 10.73 12.65
C ASP A 885 -26.30 10.56 11.16
N LYS A 886 -25.32 10.42 10.25
CA LYS A 886 -25.50 10.26 8.79
C LYS A 886 -25.07 8.90 8.25
N VAL A 887 -23.96 8.36 8.78
CA VAL A 887 -23.33 7.12 8.32
C VAL A 887 -23.26 6.15 9.50
N ALA A 888 -23.69 4.92 9.28
CA ALA A 888 -23.43 3.80 10.19
C ALA A 888 -22.36 2.90 9.56
N MET A 889 -21.46 2.36 10.38
CA MET A 889 -20.39 1.47 9.93
C MET A 889 -20.24 0.29 10.90
N LYS A 890 -19.98 -0.90 10.35
CA LYS A 890 -19.76 -2.16 11.05
C LYS A 890 -18.52 -2.86 10.52
N ILE A 891 -17.71 -3.43 11.42
CA ILE A 891 -16.60 -4.35 11.13
C ILE A 891 -16.60 -5.54 12.10
N GLY A 892 -15.91 -6.63 11.72
CA GLY A 892 -15.88 -7.90 12.43
C GLY A 892 -17.00 -8.85 11.99
N PRO A 893 -16.85 -10.18 12.14
CA PRO A 893 -17.80 -11.16 11.58
C PRO A 893 -19.20 -11.13 12.21
N GLY A 894 -19.34 -10.64 13.45
CA GLY A 894 -20.58 -10.63 14.20
C GLY A 894 -21.72 -9.80 13.58
N TYR A 895 -22.95 -10.03 14.02
CA TYR A 895 -24.13 -9.35 13.47
C TYR A 895 -24.38 -7.97 14.08
N TYR A 896 -24.71 -7.01 13.21
CA TYR A 896 -25.26 -5.69 13.51
C TYR A 896 -25.96 -5.13 12.27
N GLU A 897 -27.12 -4.51 12.46
CA GLU A 897 -27.77 -3.57 11.55
C GLU A 897 -28.15 -2.33 12.40
N PRO A 898 -28.10 -1.09 11.86
CA PRO A 898 -28.48 0.10 12.61
C PRO A 898 -29.97 0.08 12.98
N GLN A 899 -30.29 0.54 14.19
CA GLN A 899 -31.68 0.50 14.69
C GLN A 899 -32.62 1.36 13.84
N SER A 900 -33.79 0.81 13.53
CA SER A 900 -34.89 1.46 12.81
C SER A 900 -35.57 2.53 13.68
N GLY A 901 -34.87 3.64 13.90
CA GLY A 901 -35.38 4.84 14.56
C GLY A 901 -36.10 5.77 13.58
N PRO A 902 -36.05 7.11 13.77
CA PRO A 902 -36.60 8.07 12.81
C PRO A 902 -35.77 8.22 11.52
N GLN A 903 -34.66 7.49 11.40
CA GLN A 903 -33.72 7.54 10.28
C GLN A 903 -33.87 6.29 9.41
N ASN A 904 -34.02 6.50 8.09
CA ASN A 904 -34.12 5.44 7.12
C ASN A 904 -32.72 5.04 6.64
N TRP A 905 -32.07 4.15 7.41
CA TRP A 905 -30.78 3.58 7.07
C TRP A 905 -30.89 2.65 5.84
N SER A 906 -30.10 2.92 4.81
CA SER A 906 -29.94 2.08 3.63
C SER A 906 -28.48 1.59 3.51
N PRO A 907 -28.22 0.30 3.23
CA PRO A 907 -26.86 -0.19 3.02
C PRO A 907 -26.32 0.34 1.68
N VAL A 908 -25.06 0.80 1.68
CA VAL A 908 -24.43 1.44 0.51
C VAL A 908 -23.08 0.84 0.11
N LEU A 909 -22.46 0.06 1.02
CA LEU A 909 -21.26 -0.73 0.74
C LEU A 909 -21.22 -1.92 1.72
N GLU A 910 -20.88 -3.11 1.23
CA GLU A 910 -20.77 -4.34 2.01
C GLU A 910 -19.65 -5.21 1.43
N GLY A 911 -18.83 -5.79 2.29
CA GLY A 911 -17.66 -6.59 1.91
C GLY A 911 -17.22 -7.50 3.05
N ARG A 912 -16.00 -8.06 2.98
CA ARG A 912 -15.55 -9.11 3.92
C ARG A 912 -15.53 -8.62 5.37
N ASP A 913 -16.46 -9.15 6.16
CA ASP A 913 -16.81 -8.77 7.53
C ASP A 913 -17.09 -7.27 7.78
N TYR A 914 -17.33 -6.45 6.75
CA TYR A 914 -17.61 -5.01 6.91
C TYR A 914 -18.86 -4.54 6.15
N LYS A 915 -19.52 -3.51 6.67
CA LYS A 915 -20.75 -2.95 6.09
C LYS A 915 -20.94 -1.48 6.45
N VAL A 916 -21.50 -0.70 5.52
CA VAL A 916 -21.74 0.74 5.66
C VAL A 916 -23.16 1.08 5.20
N TRP A 917 -23.85 1.93 5.97
CA TRP A 917 -25.17 2.44 5.67
C TRP A 917 -25.19 3.97 5.70
N GLU A 918 -26.07 4.58 4.91
CA GLU A 918 -26.36 6.01 4.92
C GLU A 918 -27.84 6.25 5.30
N THR A 919 -28.15 7.36 5.96
CA THR A 919 -29.54 7.83 6.05
C THR A 919 -29.91 8.64 4.82
N SER A 920 -31.18 8.54 4.41
CA SER A 920 -31.83 9.56 3.57
C SER A 920 -32.14 10.84 4.35
#